data_AF-A0A832PYT1-F1
#
_entry.id   AF-A0A832PYT1-F1
#
_cell.length_a   1.000
_cell.length_b   1.000
_cell.length_c   1.000
_cell.angle_alpha   90.00
_cell.angle_beta   90.00
_cell.angle_gamma   90.00
#
_symmetry.space_group_name_H-M   'P 1'
#
loop_
_entity.id
_entity.type
_entity.pdbx_description
1 polymer ?
#
loop_
_entity_poly.entity_id
_entity_poly.type
_entity_poly.pdbx_seq_one_letter_code
_entity_poly.pdbx_strand_id
1 'polypeptide(L)'
;MRDTLQSRLVPVFLLVSTFVAFGCGGGDDDVVCGNGVLETGEMCDGAELGSATCLTEGFGGGELTCTSTCTIDTSACTPLAGECGNGQIDGDEECDGANLNGQTCASHGFDGGDLSCTAACQFDTRGCSKGQVACGNGEIDGDEECDGANLNGHTCADLGFDGGDLSCTAACQFDTRGCSKWQVACGNGQIDGDEECDGENMNGRTCETQGFERGDLGCTQDCLFDTSACSSCGNGRVDGHDQCDGSNYGGHSCRSLGFDGGSLSCTLDCQFNTSDCVMFQEDCGNGEIDSDEQCDGSNLNGQTCEKLGFDGGELVCGADCSFDMAGCTVICRAIDLGTFNGTMIQRTDDSCTSTAHYDARGTGSGCLNYHSIGNEIVYSLTVPAGEALKVDMVPTDIDASLWVTTDCGDIFGRQCVAGADAGVGGESETLVFTNDTSDTVTYYIIADAYKDCDEFTLTITEAPYCGNGIVDGSDECDGDDFNSHSCASQGFDGGELGCTEDCRFDTTGCTYDCRAVDLGTVTEDIEITYEDSCQGTSIYDAQRGSNCTGYSTGGKEMVYRITLLAGNSVQIVMNGEDLDTSLWVTTVCTDVTGELCIAGADRFTKSDNQPEELSLTNDGADAMSYYIVADANYGCGVFDLSIRVQ
;
A
#
# COMPACT_ATOMS: atom_id res chain seq x y z
N MET A 1 -25.04 -28.21 26.27
CA MET A 1 -25.07 -29.40 27.17
C MET A 1 -25.70 -30.55 26.38
N ARG A 2 -25.10 -31.76 26.37
CA ARG A 2 -25.61 -32.98 25.69
C ARG A 2 -25.72 -32.88 24.16
N ASP A 3 -25.67 -33.96 23.38
CA ASP A 3 -24.88 -35.20 23.50
C ASP A 3 -24.66 -35.84 22.11
N THR A 4 -23.84 -36.90 22.05
CA THR A 4 -23.22 -37.49 20.84
C THR A 4 -24.05 -38.57 20.08
N LEU A 5 -23.46 -39.18 19.03
CA LEU A 5 -23.84 -40.43 18.30
C LEU A 5 -24.89 -40.32 17.16
N GLN A 6 -25.10 -41.25 16.18
CA GLN A 6 -24.33 -42.30 15.43
C GLN A 6 -25.24 -42.82 14.25
N SER A 7 -24.85 -43.68 13.28
CA SER A 7 -23.64 -43.82 12.41
C SER A 7 -23.74 -45.08 11.48
N ARG A 8 -23.19 -45.00 10.24
CA ARG A 8 -22.64 -46.09 9.37
C ARG A 8 -23.51 -47.24 8.75
N LEU A 9 -23.25 -47.48 7.44
CA LEU A 9 -23.00 -48.78 6.72
C LEU A 9 -24.11 -49.78 6.22
N VAL A 10 -24.39 -49.71 4.89
CA VAL A 10 -24.50 -50.79 3.85
C VAL A 10 -25.65 -51.88 3.91
N PRO A 11 -25.74 -52.97 3.07
CA PRO A 11 -26.92 -53.25 2.21
C PRO A 11 -27.60 -54.64 2.45
N VAL A 12 -28.41 -55.18 1.51
CA VAL A 12 -28.43 -56.61 1.03
C VAL A 12 -29.64 -57.01 0.11
N PHE A 13 -29.35 -57.75 -1.00
CA PHE A 13 -30.15 -58.73 -1.81
C PHE A 13 -31.59 -58.38 -2.34
N LEU A 14 -32.10 -58.79 -3.53
CA LEU A 14 -31.92 -59.91 -4.50
C LEU A 14 -32.89 -61.12 -4.30
N LEU A 15 -33.85 -61.33 -5.23
CA LEU A 15 -34.62 -62.55 -5.63
C LEU A 15 -35.64 -62.11 -6.73
N VAL A 16 -35.80 -62.63 -7.95
CA VAL A 16 -35.69 -63.95 -8.64
C VAL A 16 -36.92 -64.87 -8.50
N SER A 17 -37.48 -65.32 -9.64
CA SER A 17 -38.39 -66.50 -9.81
C SER A 17 -38.40 -66.97 -11.29
N THR A 18 -38.58 -68.28 -11.56
CA THR A 18 -38.02 -68.95 -12.77
C THR A 18 -38.87 -70.12 -13.36
N PHE A 19 -38.40 -70.68 -14.51
CA PHE A 19 -38.82 -71.93 -15.23
C PHE A 19 -40.23 -71.92 -15.89
N VAL A 20 -40.60 -72.76 -16.89
CA VAL A 20 -40.00 -73.90 -17.64
C VAL A 20 -40.47 -73.77 -19.13
N ALA A 21 -39.75 -73.99 -20.25
CA ALA A 21 -38.52 -74.71 -20.67
C ALA A 21 -38.73 -76.13 -21.28
N PHE A 22 -38.59 -76.24 -22.63
CA PHE A 22 -38.53 -77.44 -23.49
C PHE A 22 -37.91 -77.03 -24.86
N GLY A 23 -37.00 -77.73 -25.54
CA GLY A 23 -36.19 -78.91 -25.18
C GLY A 23 -35.47 -79.53 -26.40
N CYS A 24 -34.17 -79.89 -26.25
CA CYS A 24 -33.23 -80.45 -27.25
C CYS A 24 -32.80 -79.52 -28.42
N GLY A 25 -31.54 -79.47 -28.85
CA GLY A 25 -30.29 -79.97 -28.24
C GLY A 25 -29.22 -80.46 -29.24
N GLY A 26 -27.94 -80.14 -28.97
CA GLY A 26 -26.76 -80.73 -29.62
C GLY A 26 -25.87 -79.73 -30.38
N GLY A 27 -24.72 -79.40 -29.79
CA GLY A 27 -23.68 -78.51 -30.35
C GLY A 27 -22.78 -78.03 -29.22
N ASP A 28 -21.55 -78.53 -29.14
CA ASP A 28 -20.55 -78.15 -28.13
C ASP A 28 -19.71 -76.96 -28.65
N ASP A 29 -20.36 -75.81 -28.84
CA ASP A 29 -19.68 -74.52 -29.00
C ASP A 29 -19.68 -73.83 -27.62
N ASP A 30 -18.60 -74.01 -26.87
CA ASP A 30 -18.35 -73.32 -25.61
C ASP A 30 -18.03 -71.86 -25.98
N VAL A 31 -18.95 -70.93 -25.73
CA VAL A 31 -18.87 -69.54 -26.20
C VAL A 31 -17.78 -68.80 -25.40
N VAL A 32 -16.61 -68.59 -26.01
CA VAL A 32 -15.41 -68.05 -25.32
C VAL A 32 -15.19 -66.60 -25.71
N CYS A 33 -15.78 -65.71 -24.92
CA CYS A 33 -15.66 -64.27 -25.08
C CYS A 33 -14.21 -63.75 -25.05
N GLY A 34 -13.83 -62.99 -26.08
CA GLY A 34 -12.51 -62.39 -26.26
C GLY A 34 -11.53 -63.25 -27.08
N ASN A 35 -12.03 -64.16 -27.92
CA ASN A 35 -11.22 -65.03 -28.78
C ASN A 35 -10.93 -64.45 -30.19
N GLY A 36 -11.66 -63.41 -30.59
CA GLY A 36 -11.53 -62.71 -31.87
C GLY A 36 -12.49 -63.18 -32.98
N VAL A 37 -13.53 -63.95 -32.63
CA VAL A 37 -14.56 -64.45 -33.57
C VAL A 37 -15.93 -64.28 -32.94
N LEU A 38 -16.86 -63.61 -33.63
CA LEU A 38 -18.23 -63.45 -33.15
C LEU A 38 -19.03 -64.76 -33.29
N GLU A 39 -19.37 -65.39 -32.17
CA GLU A 39 -20.01 -66.70 -32.14
C GLU A 39 -21.55 -66.64 -31.99
N THR A 40 -22.23 -67.77 -32.20
CA THR A 40 -23.72 -67.82 -32.25
C THR A 40 -24.33 -67.79 -30.84
N GLY A 41 -24.26 -66.63 -30.21
CA GLY A 41 -24.75 -66.36 -28.85
C GLY A 41 -24.27 -65.03 -28.27
N GLU A 42 -23.28 -64.39 -28.90
CA GLU A 42 -22.64 -63.16 -28.47
C GLU A 42 -23.23 -61.92 -29.16
N MET A 43 -23.05 -60.75 -28.54
CA MET A 43 -23.35 -59.46 -29.19
C MET A 43 -22.11 -58.79 -29.80
N CYS A 44 -20.93 -59.16 -29.31
CA CYS A 44 -19.61 -58.71 -29.73
C CYS A 44 -18.57 -59.73 -29.23
N ASP A 45 -17.37 -59.77 -29.81
CA ASP A 45 -16.19 -60.40 -29.20
C ASP A 45 -15.03 -59.40 -29.21
N GLY A 46 -14.62 -58.92 -28.02
CA GLY A 46 -13.45 -58.06 -27.85
C GLY A 46 -13.54 -56.74 -28.65
N ALA A 47 -12.95 -56.74 -29.86
CA ALA A 47 -12.98 -55.62 -30.81
C ALA A 47 -13.85 -55.89 -32.06
N GLU A 48 -14.36 -57.11 -32.24
CA GLU A 48 -15.31 -57.47 -33.30
C GLU A 48 -16.74 -57.22 -32.80
N LEU A 49 -17.27 -56.04 -33.12
CA LEU A 49 -18.56 -55.55 -32.61
C LEU A 49 -19.76 -55.95 -33.48
N GLY A 50 -19.60 -56.83 -34.48
CA GLY A 50 -20.73 -57.34 -35.26
C GLY A 50 -21.46 -56.29 -36.11
N SER A 51 -20.78 -55.19 -36.45
CA SER A 51 -21.34 -53.95 -37.04
C SER A 51 -22.10 -53.02 -36.07
N ALA A 52 -22.14 -53.31 -34.77
CA ALA A 52 -22.66 -52.37 -33.78
C ALA A 52 -21.74 -51.14 -33.62
N THR A 53 -22.35 -49.98 -33.40
CA THR A 53 -21.68 -48.70 -33.09
C THR A 53 -22.56 -47.92 -32.12
N CYS A 54 -22.04 -46.91 -31.41
CA CYS A 54 -22.88 -46.06 -30.57
C CYS A 54 -24.11 -45.50 -31.32
N LEU A 55 -23.99 -45.21 -32.62
CA LEU A 55 -25.10 -44.75 -33.47
C LEU A 55 -26.16 -45.83 -33.75
N THR A 56 -25.82 -47.12 -33.77
CA THR A 56 -26.83 -48.20 -33.91
C THR A 56 -27.55 -48.48 -32.60
N GLU A 57 -26.87 -48.27 -31.47
CA GLU A 57 -27.44 -48.45 -30.13
C GLU A 57 -28.23 -47.21 -29.63
N GLY A 58 -28.37 -46.18 -30.46
CA GLY A 58 -29.22 -45.01 -30.18
C GLY A 58 -28.50 -43.80 -29.53
N PHE A 59 -27.19 -43.70 -29.65
CA PHE A 59 -26.35 -42.62 -29.12
C PHE A 59 -25.80 -41.72 -30.23
N GLY A 60 -25.41 -40.49 -29.91
CA GLY A 60 -24.93 -39.50 -30.90
C GLY A 60 -23.50 -39.72 -31.37
N GLY A 61 -22.70 -40.50 -30.63
CA GLY A 61 -21.29 -40.74 -30.93
C GLY A 61 -20.59 -41.50 -29.81
N GLY A 62 -19.25 -41.40 -29.77
CA GLY A 62 -18.40 -42.10 -28.80
C GLY A 62 -17.84 -43.42 -29.32
N GLU A 63 -17.08 -44.11 -28.46
CA GLU A 63 -16.44 -45.39 -28.75
C GLU A 63 -17.24 -46.53 -28.12
N LEU A 64 -17.67 -47.50 -28.94
CA LEU A 64 -18.40 -48.67 -28.46
C LEU A 64 -17.39 -49.78 -28.13
N THR A 65 -17.57 -50.48 -27.02
CA THR A 65 -16.65 -51.56 -26.61
C THR A 65 -17.41 -52.83 -26.21
N CYS A 66 -16.69 -53.94 -26.04
CA CYS A 66 -17.26 -55.22 -25.63
C CYS A 66 -16.90 -55.56 -24.18
N THR A 67 -17.88 -55.97 -23.38
CA THR A 67 -17.63 -56.49 -22.03
C THR A 67 -16.95 -57.85 -22.06
N SER A 68 -16.31 -58.25 -20.96
CA SER A 68 -15.79 -59.62 -20.75
C SER A 68 -16.87 -60.72 -20.63
N THR A 69 -18.15 -60.35 -20.84
CA THR A 69 -19.31 -61.24 -20.92
C THR A 69 -20.01 -61.17 -22.30
N CYS A 70 -19.35 -60.56 -23.29
CA CYS A 70 -19.78 -60.48 -24.69
C CYS A 70 -21.18 -59.88 -24.92
N THR A 71 -21.55 -58.98 -24.02
CA THR A 71 -22.55 -57.93 -24.24
C THR A 71 -21.86 -56.61 -24.57
N ILE A 72 -22.50 -55.79 -25.40
CA ILE A 72 -22.06 -54.43 -25.74
C ILE A 72 -21.97 -53.56 -24.47
N ASP A 73 -20.94 -52.72 -24.40
CA ASP A 73 -20.79 -51.66 -23.38
C ASP A 73 -20.96 -50.28 -24.04
N THR A 74 -22.00 -49.56 -23.63
CA THR A 74 -22.35 -48.21 -24.11
C THR A 74 -21.86 -47.09 -23.19
N SER A 75 -21.12 -47.38 -22.12
CA SER A 75 -20.69 -46.38 -21.13
C SER A 75 -19.73 -45.31 -21.68
N ALA A 76 -19.07 -45.58 -22.81
CA ALA A 76 -18.24 -44.64 -23.56
C ALA A 76 -18.93 -44.01 -24.79
N CYS A 77 -20.24 -44.25 -24.96
CA CYS A 77 -21.05 -43.55 -25.96
C CYS A 77 -21.51 -42.19 -25.45
N THR A 78 -21.43 -41.16 -26.31
CA THR A 78 -21.97 -39.83 -26.01
C THR A 78 -23.46 -39.77 -26.37
N PRO A 79 -24.35 -39.21 -25.54
CA PRO A 79 -25.78 -39.06 -25.84
C PRO A 79 -26.05 -38.42 -27.22
N LEU A 80 -27.25 -38.68 -27.76
CA LEU A 80 -27.77 -37.86 -28.85
C LEU A 80 -27.92 -36.42 -28.33
N ALA A 81 -27.11 -35.50 -28.85
CA ALA A 81 -27.37 -34.08 -28.65
C ALA A 81 -28.63 -33.73 -29.44
N GLY A 82 -29.65 -33.19 -28.76
CA GLY A 82 -30.69 -32.41 -29.43
C GLY A 82 -30.03 -31.23 -30.13
N GLU A 83 -30.41 -30.97 -31.38
CA GLU A 83 -29.91 -29.79 -32.10
C GLU A 83 -30.62 -28.56 -31.56
N CYS A 84 -30.06 -27.97 -30.51
CA CYS A 84 -30.64 -26.80 -29.85
C CYS A 84 -30.80 -25.64 -30.84
N GLY A 85 -32.06 -25.22 -31.06
CA GLY A 85 -32.49 -24.30 -32.11
C GLY A 85 -33.25 -24.98 -33.26
N ASN A 86 -33.78 -26.20 -33.09
CA ASN A 86 -34.57 -26.91 -34.11
C ASN A 86 -36.04 -26.45 -34.18
N GLY A 87 -36.53 -25.75 -33.15
CA GLY A 87 -37.89 -25.21 -33.00
C GLY A 87 -38.83 -26.04 -32.11
N GLN A 88 -38.40 -27.21 -31.63
CA GLN A 88 -39.14 -28.09 -30.72
C GLN A 88 -38.28 -28.39 -29.48
N ILE A 89 -38.94 -28.68 -28.36
CA ILE A 89 -38.26 -29.03 -27.09
C ILE A 89 -38.31 -30.56 -26.99
N ASP A 90 -37.15 -31.20 -27.14
CA ASP A 90 -36.98 -32.65 -27.20
C ASP A 90 -36.15 -33.17 -26.01
N GLY A 91 -36.53 -34.33 -25.47
CA GLY A 91 -35.76 -35.00 -24.40
C GLY A 91 -35.70 -34.23 -23.08
N ASP A 92 -34.49 -33.83 -22.69
CA ASP A 92 -34.17 -33.14 -21.42
C ASP A 92 -33.98 -31.62 -21.60
N GLU A 93 -34.33 -31.06 -22.76
CA GLU A 93 -34.24 -29.62 -23.06
C GLU A 93 -35.23 -28.79 -22.20
N GLU A 94 -34.77 -27.67 -21.64
CA GLU A 94 -35.62 -26.76 -20.86
C GLU A 94 -36.41 -25.81 -21.79
N CYS A 95 -35.76 -25.40 -22.88
CA CYS A 95 -36.22 -24.53 -23.95
C CYS A 95 -35.50 -24.89 -25.26
N ASP A 96 -36.01 -24.43 -26.41
CA ASP A 96 -35.29 -24.49 -27.69
C ASP A 96 -35.36 -23.12 -28.39
N GLY A 97 -34.22 -22.43 -28.53
CA GLY A 97 -34.14 -21.15 -29.25
C GLY A 97 -35.14 -20.08 -28.77
N ALA A 98 -36.23 -19.89 -29.53
CA ALA A 98 -37.32 -18.96 -29.19
C ALA A 98 -38.53 -19.64 -28.51
N ASN A 99 -38.55 -20.98 -28.44
CA ASN A 99 -39.55 -21.79 -27.78
C ASN A 99 -39.17 -21.99 -26.30
N LEU A 100 -39.51 -21.00 -25.47
CA LEU A 100 -39.16 -20.95 -24.04
C LEU A 100 -40.08 -21.78 -23.13
N ASN A 101 -40.78 -22.79 -23.66
CA ASN A 101 -41.73 -23.63 -22.91
C ASN A 101 -42.85 -22.87 -22.16
N GLY A 102 -43.11 -21.61 -22.55
CA GLY A 102 -44.01 -20.69 -21.84
C GLY A 102 -43.45 -20.10 -20.53
N GLN A 103 -42.17 -20.32 -20.22
CA GLN A 103 -41.49 -19.66 -19.10
C GLN A 103 -41.17 -18.19 -19.39
N THR A 104 -40.95 -17.43 -18.33
CA THR A 104 -40.63 -16.00 -18.33
C THR A 104 -39.70 -15.70 -17.15
N CYS A 105 -39.08 -14.53 -17.12
CA CYS A 105 -38.30 -14.09 -15.95
C CYS A 105 -39.11 -14.17 -14.63
N ALA A 106 -40.41 -13.83 -14.70
CA ALA A 106 -41.35 -13.94 -13.58
C ALA A 106 -41.54 -15.37 -13.05
N SER A 107 -41.46 -16.40 -13.88
CA SER A 107 -41.56 -17.80 -13.41
C SER A 107 -40.24 -18.34 -12.84
N HIS A 108 -39.13 -17.61 -12.99
CA HIS A 108 -37.82 -17.94 -12.42
C HIS A 108 -37.40 -17.02 -11.25
N GLY A 109 -38.30 -16.15 -10.76
CA GLY A 109 -38.06 -15.30 -9.57
C GLY A 109 -37.37 -13.96 -9.87
N PHE A 110 -37.68 -13.37 -11.03
CA PHE A 110 -37.23 -12.06 -11.47
C PHE A 110 -38.45 -11.22 -11.91
N ASP A 111 -38.49 -9.94 -11.56
CA ASP A 111 -39.70 -9.11 -11.72
C ASP A 111 -39.93 -8.63 -13.16
N GLY A 112 -38.92 -8.72 -14.03
CA GLY A 112 -39.02 -8.37 -15.44
C GLY A 112 -37.85 -8.85 -16.32
N GLY A 113 -37.73 -8.26 -17.50
CA GLY A 113 -36.70 -8.57 -18.49
C GLY A 113 -37.06 -9.70 -19.47
N ASP A 114 -36.13 -9.97 -20.39
CA ASP A 114 -36.28 -10.93 -21.48
C ASP A 114 -35.55 -12.25 -21.14
N LEU A 115 -36.32 -13.31 -20.89
CA LEU A 115 -35.78 -14.66 -20.75
C LEU A 115 -35.36 -15.15 -22.15
N SER A 116 -34.22 -15.83 -22.26
CA SER A 116 -33.77 -16.42 -23.53
C SER A 116 -33.28 -17.86 -23.33
N CYS A 117 -32.93 -18.54 -24.42
CA CYS A 117 -32.45 -19.91 -24.40
C CYS A 117 -30.97 -19.96 -24.80
N THR A 118 -30.16 -20.67 -24.02
CA THR A 118 -28.74 -20.91 -24.35
C THR A 118 -28.60 -21.89 -25.53
N ALA A 119 -27.43 -21.90 -26.18
CA ALA A 119 -27.08 -22.92 -27.17
C ALA A 119 -26.90 -24.36 -26.59
N ALA A 120 -27.13 -24.52 -25.28
CA ALA A 120 -27.20 -25.81 -24.58
C ALA A 120 -28.63 -26.15 -24.11
N CYS A 121 -29.64 -25.41 -24.60
CA CYS A 121 -31.07 -25.60 -24.33
C CYS A 121 -31.46 -25.53 -22.84
N GLN A 122 -30.70 -24.74 -22.09
CA GLN A 122 -31.01 -24.29 -20.73
C GLN A 122 -31.46 -22.82 -20.74
N PHE A 123 -32.29 -22.44 -19.76
CA PHE A 123 -32.76 -21.06 -19.61
C PHE A 123 -31.63 -20.07 -19.27
N ASP A 124 -31.56 -18.99 -20.05
CA ASP A 124 -30.63 -17.89 -19.83
C ASP A 124 -31.34 -16.71 -19.15
N THR A 125 -31.15 -16.61 -17.83
CA THR A 125 -31.72 -15.56 -16.98
C THR A 125 -30.89 -14.27 -16.98
N ARG A 126 -29.81 -14.15 -17.76
CA ARG A 126 -28.98 -12.93 -17.80
C ARG A 126 -29.68 -11.72 -18.43
N GLY A 127 -30.74 -11.95 -19.21
CA GLY A 127 -31.65 -10.91 -19.71
C GLY A 127 -32.79 -10.55 -18.75
N CYS A 128 -32.92 -11.27 -17.62
CA CYS A 128 -33.95 -11.01 -16.61
C CYS A 128 -33.50 -9.94 -15.61
N SER A 129 -34.32 -8.92 -15.44
CA SER A 129 -34.16 -7.98 -14.34
C SER A 129 -34.93 -8.51 -13.12
N LYS A 130 -34.24 -8.65 -11.99
CA LYS A 130 -34.92 -8.34 -10.74
C LYS A 130 -35.23 -6.84 -10.78
N GLY A 131 -36.40 -6.45 -10.28
CA GLY A 131 -36.62 -5.06 -9.97
C GLY A 131 -35.54 -4.64 -8.98
N GLN A 132 -34.83 -3.54 -9.27
CA GLN A 132 -34.30 -2.77 -8.15
C GLN A 132 -35.51 -2.36 -7.34
N VAL A 133 -35.57 -2.77 -6.07
CA VAL A 133 -36.44 -2.07 -5.10
C VAL A 133 -35.89 -0.64 -5.08
N ALA A 134 -36.72 0.28 -5.56
CA ALA A 134 -36.25 1.52 -6.14
C ALA A 134 -36.22 2.59 -5.06
N CYS A 135 -35.09 2.66 -4.37
CA CYS A 135 -34.96 3.50 -3.18
C CYS A 135 -35.38 4.96 -3.44
N GLY A 136 -36.34 5.44 -2.63
CA GLY A 136 -37.08 6.68 -2.83
C GLY A 136 -38.49 6.50 -3.44
N ASN A 137 -39.08 5.30 -3.36
CA ASN A 137 -40.44 5.03 -3.86
C ASN A 137 -41.56 5.47 -2.88
N GLY A 138 -41.24 5.60 -1.60
CA GLY A 138 -42.11 6.03 -0.49
C GLY A 138 -42.53 4.92 0.48
N GLU A 139 -42.53 3.66 0.04
CA GLU A 139 -42.82 2.47 0.86
C GLU A 139 -41.53 1.65 1.06
N ILE A 140 -41.44 0.87 2.13
CA ILE A 140 -40.28 0.00 2.42
C ILE A 140 -40.63 -1.42 1.98
N ASP A 141 -39.96 -1.92 0.94
CA ASP A 141 -40.26 -3.21 0.30
C ASP A 141 -39.06 -4.18 0.37
N GLY A 142 -39.34 -5.48 0.41
CA GLY A 142 -38.31 -6.53 0.31
C GLY A 142 -37.31 -6.55 1.48
N ASP A 143 -36.05 -6.20 1.18
CA ASP A 143 -34.90 -6.23 2.10
C ASP A 143 -34.41 -4.80 2.50
N GLU A 144 -35.20 -3.75 2.21
CA GLU A 144 -34.88 -2.35 2.52
C GLU A 144 -34.93 -2.04 4.03
N GLU A 145 -33.97 -1.26 4.55
CA GLU A 145 -33.95 -0.82 5.96
C GLU A 145 -34.81 0.44 6.17
N CYS A 146 -34.82 1.30 5.16
CA CYS A 146 -35.53 2.57 5.02
C CYS A 146 -35.82 2.82 3.53
N ASP A 147 -36.72 3.75 3.19
CA ASP A 147 -36.87 4.26 1.82
C ASP A 147 -36.92 5.79 1.84
N GLY A 148 -35.90 6.47 1.31
CA GLY A 148 -35.85 7.94 1.24
C GLY A 148 -36.06 8.64 2.59
N ALA A 149 -37.25 9.22 2.79
CA ALA A 149 -37.66 9.85 4.06
C ALA A 149 -38.44 8.92 5.01
N ASN A 150 -38.80 7.71 4.55
CA ASN A 150 -39.45 6.66 5.32
C ASN A 150 -38.40 5.82 6.06
N LEU A 151 -37.88 6.36 7.17
CA LEU A 151 -36.81 5.76 7.99
C LEU A 151 -37.28 4.60 8.88
N ASN A 152 -38.38 3.93 8.54
CA ASN A 152 -39.01 2.86 9.33
C ASN A 152 -39.35 3.25 10.79
N GLY A 153 -39.40 4.56 11.08
CA GLY A 153 -39.57 5.11 12.43
C GLY A 153 -38.31 5.10 13.32
N HIS A 154 -37.15 4.72 12.79
CA HIS A 154 -35.86 4.80 13.50
C HIS A 154 -35.28 6.23 13.47
N THR A 155 -34.44 6.51 14.47
CA THR A 155 -33.63 7.72 14.59
C THR A 155 -32.18 7.36 14.90
N CYS A 156 -31.26 8.33 14.84
CA CYS A 156 -29.88 8.17 15.27
C CYS A 156 -29.75 7.59 16.70
N ALA A 157 -30.67 7.96 17.61
CA ALA A 157 -30.72 7.44 18.98
C ALA A 157 -31.04 5.93 19.04
N ASP A 158 -31.88 5.43 18.12
CA ASP A 158 -32.21 4.00 18.04
C ASP A 158 -31.05 3.17 17.45
N LEU A 159 -30.07 3.81 16.81
CA LEU A 159 -28.86 3.20 16.24
C LEU A 159 -27.59 3.40 17.09
N GLY A 160 -27.71 4.00 18.29
CA GLY A 160 -26.58 4.18 19.21
C GLY A 160 -25.72 5.43 18.98
N PHE A 161 -26.34 6.51 18.50
CA PHE A 161 -25.76 7.85 18.39
C PHE A 161 -26.53 8.83 19.29
N ASP A 162 -25.86 9.85 19.80
CA ASP A 162 -26.43 10.80 20.76
C ASP A 162 -27.47 11.76 20.16
N GLY A 163 -27.47 11.94 18.83
CA GLY A 163 -28.39 12.79 18.10
C GLY A 163 -28.07 12.88 16.60
N GLY A 164 -28.45 14.00 16.00
CA GLY A 164 -28.33 14.25 14.56
C GLY A 164 -29.49 13.71 13.75
N ASP A 165 -29.41 13.90 12.43
CA ASP A 165 -30.45 13.56 11.48
C ASP A 165 -30.08 12.28 10.73
N LEU A 166 -30.88 11.23 10.95
CA LEU A 166 -30.75 9.97 10.23
C LEU A 166 -31.32 10.15 8.82
N SER A 167 -30.62 9.68 7.80
CA SER A 167 -31.13 9.66 6.43
C SER A 167 -31.06 8.25 5.82
N CYS A 168 -31.52 8.10 4.58
CA CYS A 168 -31.49 6.84 3.86
C CYS A 168 -30.57 6.97 2.64
N THR A 169 -29.67 6.00 2.45
CA THR A 169 -28.81 5.95 1.26
C THR A 169 -29.62 5.61 0.00
N ALA A 170 -29.09 5.91 -1.18
CA ALA A 170 -29.66 5.45 -2.46
C ALA A 170 -29.64 3.91 -2.65
N ALA A 171 -29.10 3.16 -1.69
CA ALA A 171 -29.13 1.70 -1.61
C ALA A 171 -30.12 1.18 -0.54
N CYS A 172 -30.95 2.06 0.03
CA CYS A 172 -31.97 1.76 1.05
C CYS A 172 -31.42 1.12 2.35
N GLN A 173 -30.19 1.50 2.68
CA GLN A 173 -29.56 1.29 3.99
C GLN A 173 -29.52 2.59 4.79
N PHE A 174 -29.54 2.50 6.11
CA PHE A 174 -29.46 3.67 7.01
C PHE A 174 -28.15 4.45 6.82
N ASP A 175 -28.25 5.74 6.53
CA ASP A 175 -27.10 6.64 6.41
C ASP A 175 -26.85 7.36 7.74
N THR A 176 -25.90 6.85 8.51
CA THR A 176 -25.54 7.41 9.82
C THR A 176 -24.56 8.58 9.74
N ARG A 177 -24.23 9.10 8.55
CA ARG A 177 -23.29 10.25 8.41
C ARG A 177 -23.86 11.56 8.94
N GLY A 178 -25.19 11.71 8.92
CA GLY A 178 -25.91 12.83 9.56
C GLY A 178 -26.11 12.64 11.07
N CYS A 179 -25.83 11.45 11.62
CA CYS A 179 -25.94 11.19 13.04
C CYS A 179 -24.73 11.73 13.80
N SER A 180 -24.96 12.71 14.66
CA SER A 180 -23.97 13.13 15.63
C SER A 180 -23.95 12.13 16.79
N LYS A 181 -22.83 11.41 16.92
CA LYS A 181 -22.27 11.30 18.26
C LYS A 181 -21.92 12.72 18.69
N TRP A 182 -22.29 13.12 19.90
CA TRP A 182 -21.79 14.40 20.40
C TRP A 182 -20.28 14.25 20.52
N GLN A 183 -19.52 15.17 19.94
CA GLN A 183 -18.10 15.29 20.25
C GLN A 183 -17.95 15.91 21.64
N VAL A 184 -18.30 15.08 22.62
CA VAL A 184 -17.71 15.02 23.94
C VAL A 184 -16.21 14.83 23.68
N ALA A 185 -15.51 15.95 23.63
CA ALA A 185 -14.17 16.04 23.08
C ALA A 185 -13.16 15.76 24.18
N CYS A 186 -12.59 14.56 24.13
CA CYS A 186 -11.72 14.05 25.19
C CYS A 186 -10.54 15.01 25.48
N GLY A 187 -10.43 15.47 26.72
CA GLY A 187 -9.52 16.52 27.17
C GLY A 187 -10.16 17.91 27.36
N ASN A 188 -11.48 17.99 27.53
CA ASN A 188 -12.20 19.25 27.80
C ASN A 188 -12.10 19.71 29.27
N GLY A 189 -11.74 18.80 30.18
CA GLY A 189 -11.58 19.01 31.62
C GLY A 189 -12.77 18.57 32.48
N GLN A 190 -13.82 18.01 31.88
CA GLN A 190 -15.03 17.50 32.54
C GLN A 190 -15.34 16.10 32.02
N ILE A 191 -16.08 15.30 32.80
CA ILE A 191 -16.53 13.97 32.40
C ILE A 191 -18.01 14.08 32.03
N ASP A 192 -18.29 13.99 30.73
CA ASP A 192 -19.60 14.15 30.11
C ASP A 192 -20.05 12.84 29.42
N GLY A 193 -21.37 12.65 29.28
CA GLY A 193 -21.93 11.47 28.60
C GLY A 193 -21.51 10.13 29.21
N ASP A 194 -20.90 9.28 28.38
CA ASP A 194 -20.41 7.93 28.72
C ASP A 194 -18.87 7.87 28.94
N GLU A 195 -18.19 9.01 29.06
CA GLU A 195 -16.73 9.07 29.34
C GLU A 195 -16.35 8.32 30.63
N GLU A 196 -15.29 7.52 30.56
CA GLU A 196 -14.73 6.86 31.75
C GLU A 196 -13.82 7.83 32.54
N CYS A 197 -13.08 8.65 31.80
CA CYS A 197 -12.14 9.69 32.23
C CYS A 197 -12.15 10.85 31.22
N ASP A 198 -11.52 11.99 31.54
CA ASP A 198 -11.21 13.05 30.57
C ASP A 198 -9.81 13.62 30.83
N GLY A 199 -8.87 13.49 29.89
CA GLY A 199 -7.51 14.06 30.05
C GLY A 199 -6.80 13.57 31.33
N GLU A 200 -6.58 14.48 32.30
CA GLU A 200 -6.04 14.14 33.64
C GLU A 200 -7.13 13.74 34.67
N ASN A 201 -8.41 13.94 34.35
CA ASN A 201 -9.56 13.69 35.21
C ASN A 201 -10.00 12.22 35.15
N MET A 202 -9.28 11.35 35.87
CA MET A 202 -9.51 9.90 35.90
C MET A 202 -10.77 9.46 36.69
N ASN A 203 -11.77 10.33 36.91
CA ASN A 203 -13.00 10.00 37.67
C ASN A 203 -12.73 9.44 39.10
N GLY A 204 -11.59 9.82 39.69
CA GLY A 204 -11.10 9.26 40.96
C GLY A 204 -10.66 7.79 40.91
N ARG A 205 -10.44 7.24 39.72
CA ARG A 205 -9.87 5.91 39.49
C ARG A 205 -8.35 5.96 39.44
N THR A 206 -7.77 4.79 39.71
CA THR A 206 -6.33 4.48 39.62
C THR A 206 -6.17 3.04 39.13
N CYS A 207 -4.95 2.63 38.78
CA CYS A 207 -4.66 1.26 38.36
C CYS A 207 -5.15 0.20 39.38
N GLU A 208 -5.03 0.49 40.68
CA GLU A 208 -5.54 -0.37 41.77
C GLU A 208 -7.07 -0.53 41.75
N THR A 209 -7.81 0.49 41.28
CA THR A 209 -9.27 0.39 41.12
C THR A 209 -9.70 -0.36 39.85
N GLN A 210 -8.78 -0.56 38.89
CA GLN A 210 -9.01 -1.35 37.67
C GLN A 210 -8.48 -2.79 37.77
N GLY A 211 -7.91 -3.19 38.92
CA GLY A 211 -7.47 -4.55 39.19
C GLY A 211 -5.98 -4.84 38.95
N PHE A 212 -5.18 -3.80 38.72
CA PHE A 212 -3.72 -3.85 38.73
C PHE A 212 -3.20 -3.54 40.15
N GLU A 213 -1.89 -3.60 40.42
CA GLU A 213 -1.34 -3.33 41.77
C GLU A 213 -0.61 -1.97 41.86
N ARG A 214 -0.24 -1.38 40.71
CA ARG A 214 0.42 -0.06 40.62
C ARG A 214 0.35 0.51 39.20
N GLY A 215 0.89 1.70 39.02
CA GLY A 215 1.04 2.38 37.73
C GLY A 215 0.26 3.69 37.70
N ASP A 216 0.48 4.47 36.64
CA ASP A 216 -0.28 5.69 36.39
C ASP A 216 -1.39 5.35 35.40
N LEU A 217 -2.65 5.53 35.81
CA LEU A 217 -3.81 5.26 34.95
C LEU A 217 -3.96 6.42 33.97
N GLY A 218 -3.92 6.13 32.67
CA GLY A 218 -4.10 7.12 31.61
C GLY A 218 -5.55 7.24 31.13
N CYS A 219 -5.76 8.12 30.16
CA CYS A 219 -7.01 8.29 29.44
C CYS A 219 -6.71 8.30 27.93
N THR A 220 -7.42 7.49 27.14
CA THR A 220 -7.23 7.44 25.67
C THR A 220 -7.86 8.66 25.01
N GLN A 221 -7.60 8.89 23.71
CA GLN A 221 -8.30 9.93 22.93
C GLN A 221 -9.80 9.64 22.75
N ASP A 222 -10.23 8.40 23.00
CA ASP A 222 -11.64 7.96 23.05
C ASP A 222 -12.24 8.06 24.46
N CYS A 223 -11.52 8.66 25.43
CA CYS A 223 -11.90 8.83 26.83
C CYS A 223 -12.30 7.53 27.58
N LEU A 224 -11.61 6.45 27.23
CA LEU A 224 -11.57 5.19 27.97
C LEU A 224 -10.33 5.14 28.85
N PHE A 225 -10.37 4.34 29.93
CA PHE A 225 -9.20 4.16 30.80
C PHE A 225 -8.04 3.48 30.07
N ASP A 226 -6.92 4.19 29.90
CA ASP A 226 -5.68 3.59 29.40
C ASP A 226 -4.95 2.88 30.54
N THR A 227 -4.97 1.55 30.49
CA THR A 227 -4.27 0.68 31.44
C THR A 227 -2.90 0.21 30.93
N SER A 228 -2.37 0.75 29.83
CA SER A 228 -1.06 0.35 29.28
C SER A 228 0.11 0.67 30.21
N ALA A 229 0.01 1.75 31.00
CA ALA A 229 0.93 2.12 32.07
C ALA A 229 0.54 1.55 33.45
N CYS A 230 -0.54 0.74 33.53
CA CYS A 230 -0.89 -0.01 34.72
C CYS A 230 -0.19 -1.37 34.76
N SER A 231 0.31 -1.74 35.94
CA SER A 231 1.12 -2.93 36.13
C SER A 231 0.51 -3.85 37.20
N SER A 232 0.27 -5.10 36.82
CA SER A 232 -0.11 -6.22 37.70
C SER A 232 1.03 -6.64 38.65
N CYS A 233 2.21 -6.06 38.46
CA CYS A 233 3.45 -6.49 39.08
C CYS A 233 3.61 -5.97 40.52
N GLY A 234 3.64 -6.88 41.48
CA GLY A 234 3.67 -6.61 42.92
C GLY A 234 2.65 -7.44 43.73
N ASN A 235 1.87 -8.31 43.08
CA ASN A 235 0.85 -9.16 43.71
C ASN A 235 1.45 -10.30 44.57
N GLY A 236 2.75 -10.56 44.40
CA GLY A 236 3.52 -11.58 45.11
C GLY A 236 3.56 -12.95 44.42
N ARG A 237 3.01 -13.09 43.21
CA ARG A 237 3.00 -14.32 42.40
C ARG A 237 3.60 -14.05 41.03
N VAL A 238 4.19 -15.09 40.45
CA VAL A 238 4.50 -15.12 39.02
C VAL A 238 3.33 -15.81 38.33
N ASP A 239 2.45 -15.02 37.72
CA ASP A 239 1.28 -15.50 36.99
C ASP A 239 1.60 -15.67 35.49
N GLY A 240 0.62 -16.10 34.68
CA GLY A 240 0.87 -16.62 33.32
C GLY A 240 1.41 -15.64 32.27
N HIS A 241 1.59 -14.36 32.62
CA HIS A 241 2.12 -13.30 31.76
C HIS A 241 3.41 -12.67 32.31
N ASP A 242 3.82 -13.05 33.53
CA ASP A 242 4.95 -12.46 34.26
C ASP A 242 6.16 -13.40 34.26
N GLN A 243 7.38 -12.87 34.30
CA GLN A 243 8.61 -13.65 34.49
C GLN A 243 9.02 -13.72 35.98
N CYS A 244 8.77 -12.64 36.70
CA CYS A 244 9.04 -12.46 38.13
C CYS A 244 8.03 -11.48 38.71
N ASP A 245 7.86 -11.43 40.04
CA ASP A 245 7.07 -10.41 40.72
C ASP A 245 7.86 -9.86 41.92
N GLY A 246 8.31 -8.61 41.84
CA GLY A 246 9.10 -7.95 42.89
C GLY A 246 10.37 -8.72 43.25
N SER A 247 10.35 -9.47 44.35
CA SER A 247 11.45 -10.36 44.79
C SER A 247 11.15 -11.87 44.63
N ASN A 248 10.03 -12.22 43.98
CA ASN A 248 9.62 -13.58 43.66
C ASN A 248 9.98 -13.91 42.20
N TYR A 249 11.17 -14.46 41.98
CA TYR A 249 11.69 -14.74 40.64
C TYR A 249 11.21 -16.08 40.05
N GLY A 250 10.09 -16.63 40.50
CA GLY A 250 9.58 -17.94 40.05
C GLY A 250 10.48 -19.15 40.36
N GLY A 251 11.55 -18.96 41.16
CA GLY A 251 12.61 -19.93 41.40
C GLY A 251 13.85 -19.74 40.51
N HIS A 252 13.84 -18.77 39.59
CA HIS A 252 14.99 -18.39 38.80
C HIS A 252 16.01 -17.56 39.59
N SER A 253 17.21 -17.51 39.04
CA SER A 253 18.37 -16.70 39.42
C SER A 253 19.21 -16.46 38.17
N CYS A 254 20.15 -15.51 38.21
CA CYS A 254 21.14 -15.31 37.14
C CYS A 254 21.77 -16.63 36.66
N ARG A 255 22.12 -17.52 37.61
CA ARG A 255 22.73 -18.83 37.34
C ARG A 255 21.82 -19.86 36.66
N SER A 256 20.50 -19.65 36.69
CA SER A 256 19.55 -20.45 35.90
C SER A 256 19.21 -19.82 34.54
N LEU A 257 19.63 -18.58 34.30
CA LEU A 257 19.35 -17.82 33.07
C LEU A 257 20.58 -17.72 32.14
N GLY A 258 21.69 -18.41 32.47
CA GLY A 258 22.90 -18.50 31.64
C GLY A 258 24.11 -17.71 32.15
N PHE A 259 23.93 -16.89 33.19
CA PHE A 259 25.00 -16.10 33.81
C PHE A 259 25.73 -16.90 34.92
N ASP A 260 26.90 -16.46 35.36
CA ASP A 260 27.64 -17.19 36.40
C ASP A 260 27.16 -16.84 37.82
N GLY A 261 26.77 -15.59 38.05
CA GLY A 261 26.36 -15.09 39.35
C GLY A 261 25.63 -13.75 39.29
N GLY A 262 25.70 -13.00 40.37
CA GLY A 262 25.01 -11.70 40.50
C GLY A 262 23.64 -11.80 41.15
N SER A 263 22.91 -10.68 41.14
CA SER A 263 21.59 -10.54 41.76
C SER A 263 20.53 -10.39 40.69
N LEU A 264 19.63 -11.37 40.57
CA LEU A 264 18.47 -11.24 39.70
C LEU A 264 17.49 -10.25 40.33
N SER A 265 17.01 -9.28 39.54
CA SER A 265 15.96 -8.35 39.96
C SER A 265 14.80 -8.39 38.96
N CYS A 266 13.72 -7.65 39.25
CA CYS A 266 12.50 -7.62 38.44
C CYS A 266 12.21 -6.19 37.98
N THR A 267 11.80 -6.00 36.72
CA THR A 267 11.42 -4.68 36.20
C THR A 267 10.11 -4.18 36.81
N LEU A 268 9.67 -2.97 36.43
CA LEU A 268 8.33 -2.50 36.79
C LEU A 268 7.22 -3.31 36.07
N ASP A 269 7.58 -3.96 34.98
CA ASP A 269 6.72 -4.66 34.01
C ASP A 269 6.89 -6.19 34.08
N CYS A 270 7.31 -6.68 35.26
CA CYS A 270 7.41 -8.10 35.61
C CYS A 270 8.33 -8.96 34.71
N GLN A 271 9.30 -8.32 34.03
CA GLN A 271 10.36 -9.01 33.28
C GLN A 271 11.61 -9.21 34.15
N PHE A 272 12.39 -10.25 33.87
CA PHE A 272 13.69 -10.43 34.52
C PHE A 272 14.65 -9.29 34.15
N ASN A 273 15.08 -8.50 35.14
CA ASN A 273 16.19 -7.57 34.95
C ASN A 273 17.51 -8.28 35.26
N THR A 274 18.32 -8.47 34.22
CA THR A 274 19.63 -9.10 34.26
C THR A 274 20.80 -8.11 34.36
N SER A 275 20.57 -6.79 34.52
CA SER A 275 21.65 -5.78 34.67
C SER A 275 22.63 -6.10 35.79
N ASP A 276 22.11 -6.68 36.87
CA ASP A 276 22.84 -7.00 38.09
C ASP A 276 23.28 -8.48 38.12
N CYS A 277 23.00 -9.23 37.05
CA CYS A 277 23.58 -10.55 36.81
C CYS A 277 24.98 -10.40 36.21
N VAL A 278 25.95 -11.12 36.76
CA VAL A 278 27.32 -11.12 36.22
C VAL A 278 27.57 -12.39 35.42
N MET A 279 27.95 -12.20 34.15
CA MET A 279 28.92 -13.08 33.53
C MET A 279 30.23 -12.90 34.30
N PHE A 280 30.82 -13.98 34.80
CA PHE A 280 32.17 -13.89 35.37
C PHE A 280 33.16 -14.08 34.22
N GLN A 281 33.42 -13.01 33.46
CA GLN A 281 34.64 -12.91 32.67
C GLN A 281 35.82 -12.87 33.65
N GLU A 282 36.40 -14.03 33.96
CA GLU A 282 37.75 -14.16 34.55
C GLU A 282 38.84 -14.15 33.46
N ASP A 283 38.45 -14.01 32.19
CA ASP A 283 39.38 -13.83 31.07
C ASP A 283 39.89 -12.36 31.09
N CYS A 284 39.06 -11.41 30.64
CA CYS A 284 39.53 -10.05 30.37
C CYS A 284 39.98 -9.24 31.61
N GLY A 285 41.29 -9.02 31.72
CA GLY A 285 41.95 -8.28 32.80
C GLY A 285 42.61 -9.16 33.88
N ASN A 286 42.78 -10.46 33.62
CA ASN A 286 43.49 -11.41 34.48
C ASN A 286 45.03 -11.32 34.41
N GLY A 287 45.57 -10.82 33.28
CA GLY A 287 46.99 -10.54 33.06
C GLY A 287 47.73 -11.49 32.10
N GLU A 288 47.17 -12.65 31.78
CA GLU A 288 47.61 -13.54 30.69
C GLU A 288 46.87 -13.17 29.39
N ILE A 289 46.82 -14.04 28.37
CA ILE A 289 45.93 -13.86 27.19
C ILE A 289 45.38 -15.24 26.86
N ASP A 290 44.05 -15.39 26.96
CA ASP A 290 43.36 -16.66 26.78
C ASP A 290 42.91 -16.89 25.31
N SER A 291 42.29 -18.04 25.02
CA SER A 291 42.20 -18.58 23.64
C SER A 291 41.38 -17.76 22.64
N ASP A 292 40.53 -16.86 23.14
CA ASP A 292 39.54 -16.12 22.37
C ASP A 292 39.74 -14.59 22.49
N GLU A 293 40.86 -14.17 23.09
CA GLU A 293 41.21 -12.77 23.35
C GLU A 293 42.22 -12.21 22.34
N GLN A 294 42.13 -10.90 22.07
CA GLN A 294 43.12 -10.18 21.26
C GLN A 294 44.25 -9.60 22.13
N CYS A 295 43.87 -9.15 23.33
CA CYS A 295 44.69 -8.57 24.38
C CYS A 295 44.05 -8.88 25.74
N ASP A 296 44.76 -8.57 26.82
CA ASP A 296 44.21 -8.49 28.18
C ASP A 296 44.60 -7.13 28.76
N GLY A 297 43.66 -6.34 29.31
CA GLY A 297 43.94 -5.15 30.13
C GLY A 297 45.10 -4.24 29.67
N SER A 298 46.33 -4.53 30.12
CA SER A 298 47.58 -3.84 29.71
C SER A 298 48.57 -4.70 28.90
N ASN A 299 48.30 -6.00 28.80
CA ASN A 299 49.00 -6.99 27.98
C ASN A 299 48.41 -7.01 26.55
N LEU A 300 48.80 -6.04 25.73
CA LEU A 300 48.31 -5.86 24.35
C LEU A 300 48.81 -6.91 23.34
N ASN A 301 49.16 -8.14 23.78
CA ASN A 301 49.79 -9.18 22.96
C ASN A 301 51.09 -8.72 22.25
N GLY A 302 51.73 -7.70 22.81
CA GLY A 302 52.86 -6.99 22.20
C GLY A 302 52.51 -6.22 20.92
N GLN A 303 51.24 -6.03 20.57
CA GLN A 303 50.80 -5.14 19.50
C GLN A 303 50.93 -3.67 19.92
N THR A 304 50.93 -2.80 18.91
CA THR A 304 50.87 -1.34 19.01
C THR A 304 50.11 -0.83 17.78
N CYS A 305 49.68 0.43 17.77
CA CYS A 305 49.00 1.02 16.62
C CYS A 305 49.80 0.84 15.32
N GLU A 306 51.13 1.01 15.36
CA GLU A 306 52.03 0.85 14.20
C GLU A 306 52.22 -0.60 13.72
N LYS A 307 51.73 -1.59 14.47
CA LYS A 307 51.67 -3.00 14.06
C LYS A 307 50.31 -3.41 13.52
N LEU A 308 49.26 -2.70 13.91
CA LEU A 308 47.90 -2.88 13.36
C LEU A 308 47.72 -2.09 12.05
N GLY A 309 48.52 -1.04 11.84
CA GLY A 309 48.70 -0.36 10.54
C GLY A 309 48.98 1.14 10.66
N PHE A 310 48.40 1.78 11.68
CA PHE A 310 48.34 3.23 11.87
C PHE A 310 49.73 3.89 12.06
N ASP A 311 49.83 5.20 11.82
CA ASP A 311 51.09 5.95 11.99
C ASP A 311 51.57 6.11 13.46
N GLY A 312 50.69 5.89 14.45
CA GLY A 312 51.02 6.01 15.87
C GLY A 312 49.79 5.95 16.78
N GLY A 313 49.92 6.47 18.00
CA GLY A 313 48.85 6.60 18.99
C GLY A 313 49.02 5.68 20.22
N GLU A 314 47.97 5.59 21.04
CA GLU A 314 47.91 4.69 22.20
C GLU A 314 46.85 3.62 21.96
N LEU A 315 47.30 2.40 21.70
CA LEU A 315 46.45 1.21 21.63
C LEU A 315 46.06 0.79 23.05
N VAL A 316 44.78 0.52 23.31
CA VAL A 316 44.32 0.00 24.61
C VAL A 316 43.50 -1.28 24.41
N CYS A 317 43.29 -2.03 25.49
CA CYS A 317 42.44 -3.21 25.46
C CYS A 317 41.00 -2.82 25.85
N GLY A 318 40.02 -3.23 25.05
CA GLY A 318 38.61 -3.06 25.34
C GLY A 318 38.18 -3.90 26.55
N ALA A 319 37.04 -3.57 27.15
CA ALA A 319 36.46 -4.35 28.25
C ALA A 319 35.93 -5.74 27.82
N ASP A 320 35.88 -5.98 26.51
CA ASP A 320 35.58 -7.25 25.85
C ASP A 320 36.83 -8.01 25.38
N CYS A 321 38.02 -7.47 25.67
CA CYS A 321 39.33 -7.94 25.24
C CYS A 321 39.55 -8.03 23.71
N SER A 322 38.84 -7.16 22.99
CA SER A 322 39.22 -6.69 21.65
C SER A 322 40.25 -5.54 21.73
N PHE A 323 40.96 -5.27 20.63
CA PHE A 323 41.78 -4.06 20.51
C PHE A 323 40.91 -2.81 20.34
N ASP A 324 40.91 -1.91 21.31
CA ASP A 324 40.33 -0.57 21.14
C ASP A 324 41.34 0.35 20.43
N MET A 325 41.03 0.62 19.17
CA MET A 325 41.85 1.42 18.25
C MET A 325 41.47 2.91 18.25
N ALA A 326 40.52 3.36 19.09
CA ALA A 326 40.09 4.76 19.14
C ALA A 326 41.18 5.72 19.66
N GLY A 327 42.23 5.19 20.31
CA GLY A 327 43.44 5.94 20.67
C GLY A 327 44.56 5.91 19.62
N CYS A 328 44.40 5.17 18.52
CA CYS A 328 45.35 5.14 17.41
C CYS A 328 45.19 6.37 16.49
N THR A 329 46.28 6.77 15.83
CA THR A 329 46.34 7.98 15.01
C THR A 329 46.91 7.68 13.63
N VAL A 330 46.22 8.12 12.58
CA VAL A 330 46.73 8.16 11.20
C VAL A 330 47.26 9.55 10.88
N ILE A 331 48.35 9.63 10.13
CA ILE A 331 48.77 10.88 9.50
C ILE A 331 47.95 11.01 8.22
N CYS A 332 47.08 12.02 8.15
CA CYS A 332 46.35 12.34 6.94
C CYS A 332 47.31 12.53 5.75
N ARG A 333 47.26 11.62 4.77
CA ARG A 333 48.05 11.66 3.53
C ARG A 333 47.20 12.05 2.32
N ALA A 334 46.08 12.75 2.57
CA ALA A 334 45.14 13.16 1.54
C ALA A 334 45.83 13.93 0.41
N ILE A 335 45.50 13.58 -0.84
CA ILE A 335 46.03 14.28 -2.00
C ILE A 335 45.19 15.54 -2.24
N ASP A 336 45.83 16.70 -2.06
CA ASP A 336 45.19 18.00 -2.23
C ASP A 336 44.75 18.25 -3.67
N LEU A 337 43.43 18.37 -3.87
CA LEU A 337 42.79 18.76 -5.12
C LEU A 337 42.56 20.28 -5.21
N GLY A 338 42.84 21.02 -4.12
CA GLY A 338 42.67 22.47 -4.03
C GLY A 338 41.23 22.88 -3.72
N THR A 339 40.80 23.99 -4.30
CA THR A 339 39.44 24.52 -4.19
C THR A 339 38.67 24.28 -5.48
N PHE A 340 37.46 23.73 -5.37
CA PHE A 340 36.56 23.55 -6.51
C PHE A 340 36.18 24.91 -7.13
N ASN A 341 35.90 24.92 -8.44
CA ASN A 341 35.73 26.15 -9.22
C ASN A 341 34.90 25.95 -10.52
N GLY A 342 34.03 24.95 -10.54
CA GLY A 342 33.24 24.55 -11.72
C GLY A 342 34.03 23.84 -12.83
N THR A 343 35.35 23.66 -12.69
CA THR A 343 36.12 22.82 -13.62
C THR A 343 36.11 21.37 -13.15
N MET A 344 35.59 20.45 -13.97
CA MET A 344 35.68 19.01 -13.75
C MET A 344 37.10 18.58 -13.36
N ILE A 345 37.21 17.87 -12.22
CA ILE A 345 38.47 17.24 -11.79
C ILE A 345 38.39 15.77 -12.17
N GLN A 346 39.29 15.31 -13.03
CA GLN A 346 39.40 13.90 -13.38
C GLN A 346 40.82 13.39 -13.14
N ARG A 347 40.94 12.23 -12.50
CA ARG A 347 42.20 11.55 -12.20
C ARG A 347 42.08 10.05 -12.34
N THR A 348 43.20 9.41 -12.65
CA THR A 348 43.36 7.95 -12.60
C THR A 348 44.54 7.66 -11.67
N ASP A 349 44.32 6.85 -10.64
CA ASP A 349 45.28 6.51 -9.60
C ASP A 349 45.18 5.01 -9.23
N ASP A 350 46.20 4.47 -8.56
CA ASP A 350 46.33 3.03 -8.22
C ASP A 350 46.33 2.85 -6.69
N SER A 351 45.25 2.27 -6.17
CA SER A 351 45.05 2.01 -4.74
C SER A 351 46.11 1.08 -4.13
N CYS A 352 46.71 0.18 -4.93
CA CYS A 352 47.79 -0.70 -4.45
C CYS A 352 49.07 0.05 -4.03
N THR A 353 49.18 1.35 -4.32
CA THR A 353 50.30 2.19 -3.90
C THR A 353 50.10 2.89 -2.55
N SER A 354 48.91 2.75 -1.96
CA SER A 354 48.42 3.52 -0.81
C SER A 354 48.36 2.71 0.50
N THR A 355 47.59 3.21 1.47
CA THR A 355 47.32 2.59 2.78
C THR A 355 46.04 1.74 2.77
N ALA A 356 45.75 1.11 3.91
CA ALA A 356 44.57 0.31 4.21
C ALA A 356 44.21 0.59 5.68
N HIS A 357 43.55 1.73 5.90
CA HIS A 357 43.38 2.38 7.21
C HIS A 357 41.96 2.89 7.47
N TYR A 358 41.13 3.05 6.44
CA TYR A 358 39.81 3.65 6.54
C TYR A 358 38.75 2.54 6.35
N ASP A 359 37.83 2.39 7.30
CA ASP A 359 36.74 1.41 7.25
C ASP A 359 35.40 2.08 7.59
N ALA A 360 34.53 2.21 6.59
CA ALA A 360 33.27 2.96 6.70
C ALA A 360 32.23 2.38 7.69
N ARG A 361 32.47 1.18 8.24
CA ARG A 361 31.48 0.42 9.04
C ARG A 361 31.50 0.74 10.54
N GLY A 362 32.19 1.79 10.97
CA GLY A 362 32.66 1.98 12.35
C GLY A 362 31.64 2.42 13.41
N THR A 363 30.64 1.58 13.71
CA THR A 363 29.75 1.63 14.91
C THR A 363 28.81 2.84 15.08
N GLY A 364 28.90 3.86 14.22
CA GLY A 364 27.86 4.90 14.09
C GLY A 364 26.73 4.46 13.16
N SER A 365 25.91 5.42 12.71
CA SER A 365 25.14 5.29 11.48
C SER A 365 26.11 5.36 10.29
N GLY A 366 26.81 4.26 10.02
CA GLY A 366 27.87 4.20 9.01
C GLY A 366 27.37 4.54 7.61
N CYS A 367 28.20 5.23 6.84
CA CYS A 367 27.87 5.64 5.47
C CYS A 367 27.63 4.47 4.51
N LEU A 368 28.32 3.35 4.74
CA LEU A 368 28.21 2.13 3.94
C LEU A 368 27.66 0.99 4.82
N ASN A 369 26.94 0.05 4.21
CA ASN A 369 26.37 -1.10 4.92
C ASN A 369 27.42 -2.20 5.22
N TYR A 370 28.55 -2.16 4.52
CA TYR A 370 29.61 -3.16 4.56
C TYR A 370 30.94 -2.57 5.05
N HIS A 371 31.96 -3.43 5.17
CA HIS A 371 33.32 -3.04 5.53
C HIS A 371 34.06 -2.55 4.30
N SER A 372 34.78 -1.43 4.41
CA SER A 372 35.78 -1.07 3.41
C SER A 372 37.15 -1.47 3.98
N ILE A 373 37.71 -2.57 3.45
CA ILE A 373 38.95 -3.22 3.96
C ILE A 373 39.92 -3.59 2.82
N GLY A 374 39.80 -2.89 1.69
CA GLY A 374 40.78 -2.87 0.64
C GLY A 374 41.92 -1.89 0.94
N ASN A 375 42.44 -1.27 -0.11
CA ASN A 375 43.32 -0.11 0.02
C ASN A 375 42.58 1.17 -0.40
N GLU A 376 42.65 2.22 0.44
CA GLU A 376 42.06 3.52 0.10
C GLU A 376 43.06 4.51 -0.51
N ILE A 377 42.58 5.43 -1.34
CA ILE A 377 43.22 6.73 -1.57
C ILE A 377 42.31 7.83 -1.03
N VAL A 378 42.87 8.65 -0.15
CA VAL A 378 42.20 9.84 0.38
C VAL A 378 42.55 11.06 -0.47
N TYR A 379 41.56 11.86 -0.81
CA TYR A 379 41.70 13.15 -1.47
C TYR A 379 41.12 14.25 -0.59
N SER A 380 41.70 15.45 -0.58
CA SER A 380 41.10 16.60 0.09
C SER A 380 40.66 17.65 -0.93
N LEU A 381 39.38 18.02 -0.89
CA LEU A 381 38.78 19.03 -1.76
C LEU A 381 38.13 20.13 -0.91
N THR A 382 38.43 21.37 -1.23
CA THR A 382 37.79 22.53 -0.59
C THR A 382 36.62 23.00 -1.43
N VAL A 383 35.43 23.01 -0.84
CA VAL A 383 34.13 23.21 -1.49
C VAL A 383 33.54 24.53 -0.99
N PRO A 384 33.16 25.49 -1.87
CA PRO A 384 32.50 26.73 -1.44
C PRO A 384 31.13 26.47 -0.80
N ALA A 385 30.55 27.47 -0.14
CA ALA A 385 29.22 27.39 0.47
C ALA A 385 28.13 27.25 -0.59
N GLY A 386 27.17 26.36 -0.39
CA GLY A 386 26.05 26.11 -1.32
C GLY A 386 26.40 25.30 -2.58
N GLU A 387 27.63 24.80 -2.70
CA GLU A 387 28.05 23.98 -3.84
C GLU A 387 27.79 22.49 -3.58
N ALA A 388 27.14 21.84 -4.55
CA ALA A 388 26.90 20.41 -4.57
C ALA A 388 27.80 19.73 -5.61
N LEU A 389 28.41 18.61 -5.22
CA LEU A 389 29.38 17.90 -6.03
C LEU A 389 29.00 16.43 -6.20
N LYS A 390 29.09 15.98 -7.46
CA LYS A 390 28.97 14.58 -7.85
C LYS A 390 30.37 13.98 -7.91
N VAL A 391 30.56 12.84 -7.26
CA VAL A 391 31.81 12.08 -7.28
C VAL A 391 31.54 10.71 -7.88
N ASP A 392 32.19 10.42 -9.00
CA ASP A 392 32.20 9.14 -9.68
C ASP A 392 33.54 8.42 -9.44
N MET A 393 33.51 7.18 -8.98
CA MET A 393 34.67 6.28 -8.90
C MET A 393 34.45 5.09 -9.82
N VAL A 394 35.20 5.04 -10.92
CA VAL A 394 35.13 3.96 -11.92
C VAL A 394 36.34 3.04 -11.75
N PRO A 395 36.21 1.86 -11.13
CA PRO A 395 37.30 0.89 -10.98
C PRO A 395 37.60 0.13 -12.27
N THR A 396 38.74 -0.58 -12.32
CA THR A 396 39.02 -1.57 -13.38
C THR A 396 38.52 -2.98 -13.05
N ASP A 397 39.02 -3.64 -12.00
CA ASP A 397 38.59 -4.99 -11.58
C ASP A 397 38.24 -5.10 -10.06
N ILE A 398 38.17 -3.99 -9.30
CA ILE A 398 37.81 -3.97 -7.86
C ILE A 398 36.33 -3.70 -7.56
N ASP A 399 35.94 -4.13 -6.38
CA ASP A 399 34.65 -3.87 -5.70
C ASP A 399 34.78 -2.54 -4.96
N ALA A 400 34.35 -1.44 -5.60
CA ALA A 400 34.64 -0.08 -5.17
C ALA A 400 33.77 0.36 -3.97
N SER A 401 34.32 1.25 -3.15
CA SER A 401 33.69 1.78 -1.95
C SER A 401 34.06 3.26 -1.84
N LEU A 402 33.08 4.15 -1.99
CA LEU A 402 33.31 5.59 -2.10
C LEU A 402 32.56 6.35 -1.01
N TRP A 403 33.23 7.19 -0.25
CA TRP A 403 32.58 8.00 0.79
C TRP A 403 33.30 9.31 1.10
N VAL A 404 32.63 10.21 1.80
CA VAL A 404 33.10 11.58 2.08
C VAL A 404 32.91 11.93 3.55
N THR A 405 33.93 12.50 4.20
CA THR A 405 33.88 12.98 5.60
C THR A 405 34.45 14.39 5.74
N THR A 406 34.20 15.05 6.88
CA THR A 406 34.75 16.39 7.19
C THR A 406 36.03 16.36 8.03
N ASP A 407 36.42 15.20 8.57
CA ASP A 407 37.71 15.03 9.28
C ASP A 407 38.51 13.87 8.69
N CYS A 408 39.75 14.14 8.27
CA CYS A 408 40.69 13.11 7.80
C CYS A 408 41.15 12.16 8.93
N GLY A 409 40.84 12.48 10.20
CA GLY A 409 40.96 11.56 11.33
C GLY A 409 39.83 10.53 11.44
N ASP A 410 38.75 10.66 10.67
CA ASP A 410 37.56 9.80 10.71
C ASP A 410 37.76 8.46 9.99
N ILE A 411 38.80 7.72 10.35
CA ILE A 411 39.15 6.39 9.81
C ILE A 411 38.08 5.30 10.02
N PHE A 412 36.98 5.62 10.71
CA PHE A 412 35.88 4.72 11.06
C PHE A 412 34.53 5.16 10.44
N GLY A 413 34.51 6.20 9.58
CA GLY A 413 33.30 6.68 8.92
C GLY A 413 32.19 7.20 9.85
N ARG A 414 32.55 7.63 11.07
CA ARG A 414 31.63 8.09 12.13
C ARG A 414 31.13 9.52 11.95
N GLN A 415 31.82 10.32 11.12
CA GLN A 415 31.49 11.69 10.76
C GLN A 415 31.28 11.86 9.25
N CYS A 416 31.08 10.73 8.56
CA CYS A 416 30.84 10.68 7.14
C CYS A 416 29.51 11.37 6.75
N VAL A 417 29.54 12.03 5.60
CA VAL A 417 28.51 12.94 5.06
C VAL A 417 27.71 12.24 3.95
N ALA A 418 28.38 11.45 3.11
CA ALA A 418 27.77 10.69 2.02
C ALA A 418 28.62 9.46 1.69
N GLY A 419 27.99 8.37 1.24
CA GLY A 419 28.65 7.14 0.81
C GLY A 419 27.87 6.41 -0.28
N ALA A 420 28.61 5.65 -1.09
CA ALA A 420 28.10 4.77 -2.13
C ALA A 420 28.88 3.44 -2.14
N ASP A 421 28.12 2.35 -2.25
CA ASP A 421 28.54 0.95 -2.25
C ASP A 421 27.44 0.15 -2.96
N ALA A 422 27.58 0.00 -4.28
CA ALA A 422 26.73 -0.82 -5.15
C ALA A 422 27.26 -2.27 -5.18
N GLY A 423 27.49 -2.86 -4.00
CA GLY A 423 28.29 -4.07 -3.72
C GLY A 423 28.22 -5.26 -4.69
N VAL A 424 28.85 -5.09 -5.86
CA VAL A 424 29.20 -6.11 -6.86
C VAL A 424 30.49 -5.65 -7.55
N GLY A 425 31.54 -6.47 -7.43
CA GLY A 425 32.86 -6.18 -8.00
C GLY A 425 32.86 -5.75 -9.48
N GLY A 426 33.42 -4.57 -9.75
CA GLY A 426 33.53 -3.96 -11.08
C GLY A 426 32.43 -2.97 -11.45
N GLU A 427 31.44 -2.71 -10.59
CA GLU A 427 30.50 -1.59 -10.77
C GLU A 427 31.14 -0.25 -10.34
N SER A 428 30.54 0.88 -10.72
CA SER A 428 31.11 2.23 -10.50
C SER A 428 30.33 2.99 -9.45
N GLU A 429 31.01 3.44 -8.40
CA GLU A 429 30.36 4.19 -7.32
C GLU A 429 30.07 5.62 -7.72
N THR A 430 28.90 6.10 -7.31
CA THR A 430 28.44 7.47 -7.54
C THR A 430 27.80 7.99 -6.27
N LEU A 431 28.37 9.04 -5.69
CA LEU A 431 27.72 9.82 -4.63
C LEU A 431 27.54 11.28 -5.04
N VAL A 432 26.61 11.94 -4.35
CA VAL A 432 26.44 13.40 -4.38
C VAL A 432 26.50 13.88 -2.94
N PHE A 433 27.19 15.00 -2.70
CA PHE A 433 27.20 15.68 -1.41
C PHE A 433 27.22 17.19 -1.61
N THR A 434 26.69 17.94 -0.64
CA THR A 434 26.62 19.40 -0.68
C THR A 434 27.33 20.02 0.52
N ASN A 435 27.83 21.24 0.34
CA ASN A 435 28.23 22.10 1.45
C ASN A 435 27.09 23.03 1.88
N ASP A 436 26.16 22.51 2.68
CA ASP A 436 25.00 23.22 3.22
C ASP A 436 25.37 24.30 4.26
N THR A 437 26.67 24.54 4.51
CA THR A 437 27.14 25.53 5.47
C THR A 437 27.33 26.91 4.84
N SER A 438 27.30 27.96 5.66
CA SER A 438 27.54 29.35 5.23
C SER A 438 28.99 29.67 4.86
N ASP A 439 29.90 28.71 5.00
CA ASP A 439 31.35 28.91 4.89
C ASP A 439 31.96 27.90 3.90
N THR A 440 33.17 28.18 3.42
CA THR A 440 33.93 27.25 2.59
C THR A 440 34.51 26.13 3.47
N VAL A 441 34.15 24.86 3.18
CA VAL A 441 34.54 23.68 3.96
C VAL A 441 35.51 22.79 3.18
N THR A 442 36.45 22.14 3.86
CA THR A 442 37.30 21.10 3.26
C THR A 442 36.73 19.73 3.58
N TYR A 443 36.43 18.95 2.54
CA TYR A 443 35.97 17.58 2.62
C TYR A 443 37.08 16.61 2.24
N TYR A 444 37.03 15.41 2.82
CA TYR A 444 37.93 14.30 2.54
C TYR A 444 37.13 13.21 1.83
N ILE A 445 37.51 12.92 0.58
CA ILE A 445 36.93 11.87 -0.25
C ILE A 445 37.81 10.62 -0.09
N ILE A 446 37.23 9.54 0.39
CA ILE A 446 37.87 8.23 0.54
C ILE A 446 37.40 7.38 -0.63
N ALA A 447 38.33 7.06 -1.54
CA ALA A 447 38.13 6.16 -2.66
C ALA A 447 38.84 4.83 -2.35
N ASP A 448 38.06 3.81 -2.02
CA ASP A 448 38.50 2.56 -1.38
C ASP A 448 37.87 1.34 -2.09
N ALA A 449 38.16 0.14 -1.61
CA ALA A 449 37.53 -1.08 -2.04
C ALA A 449 36.93 -1.87 -0.86
N TYR A 450 35.86 -2.63 -1.12
CA TYR A 450 35.39 -3.65 -0.18
C TYR A 450 36.51 -4.68 0.12
N LYS A 451 37.37 -4.97 -0.87
CA LYS A 451 38.55 -5.83 -0.71
C LYS A 451 39.58 -5.65 -1.83
N ASP A 452 40.85 -5.96 -1.52
CA ASP A 452 41.99 -5.92 -2.45
C ASP A 452 42.27 -4.49 -2.99
N CYS A 453 42.92 -4.34 -4.14
CA CYS A 453 43.34 -3.06 -4.71
C CYS A 453 43.57 -3.16 -6.22
N ASP A 454 43.35 -2.06 -6.95
CA ASP A 454 43.62 -1.89 -8.40
C ASP A 454 43.59 -0.39 -8.82
N GLU A 455 43.74 -0.12 -10.12
CA GLU A 455 43.52 1.19 -10.75
C GLU A 455 42.03 1.61 -10.71
N PHE A 456 41.78 2.90 -10.55
CA PHE A 456 40.45 3.49 -10.71
C PHE A 456 40.53 4.92 -11.27
N THR A 457 39.44 5.39 -11.86
CA THR A 457 39.30 6.77 -12.33
C THR A 457 38.28 7.51 -11.48
N LEU A 458 38.75 8.50 -10.72
CA LEU A 458 37.92 9.44 -9.96
C LEU A 458 37.54 10.63 -10.85
N THR A 459 36.27 10.96 -10.92
CA THR A 459 35.75 12.16 -11.59
C THR A 459 34.88 12.95 -10.62
N ILE A 460 35.08 14.27 -10.55
CA ILE A 460 34.32 15.19 -9.70
C ILE A 460 33.76 16.30 -10.59
N THR A 461 32.45 16.52 -10.52
CA THR A 461 31.73 17.59 -11.22
C THR A 461 30.79 18.32 -10.28
N GLU A 462 30.29 19.47 -10.72
CA GLU A 462 29.03 20.03 -10.19
C GLU A 462 27.94 18.96 -10.22
N ALA A 463 27.09 18.95 -9.19
CA ALA A 463 25.85 18.18 -9.14
C ALA A 463 24.66 19.14 -9.18
N PRO A 464 23.53 18.73 -9.78
CA PRO A 464 22.28 19.45 -9.62
C PRO A 464 21.87 19.56 -8.15
N TYR A 465 21.45 20.75 -7.72
CA TYR A 465 21.09 21.01 -6.32
C TYR A 465 20.30 22.30 -6.14
N CYS A 466 19.15 22.17 -5.48
CA CYS A 466 18.30 23.28 -5.09
C CYS A 466 18.97 24.20 -4.05
N GLY A 467 19.27 25.44 -4.44
CA GLY A 467 19.85 26.48 -3.59
C GLY A 467 21.26 26.94 -4.01
N ASN A 468 21.74 26.53 -5.18
CA ASN A 468 22.99 27.04 -5.76
C ASN A 468 22.78 28.34 -6.58
N GLY A 469 21.53 28.71 -6.86
CA GLY A 469 21.13 29.88 -7.66
C GLY A 469 21.08 29.63 -9.18
N ILE A 470 20.96 28.37 -9.63
CA ILE A 470 20.97 27.95 -11.04
C ILE A 470 19.90 26.86 -11.23
N VAL A 471 18.94 27.09 -12.12
CA VAL A 471 17.92 26.08 -12.45
C VAL A 471 18.52 24.94 -13.27
N ASP A 472 18.76 23.79 -12.65
CA ASP A 472 19.28 22.57 -13.28
C ASP A 472 18.53 21.29 -12.82
N GLY A 473 19.06 20.10 -13.18
CA GLY A 473 18.52 18.81 -12.74
C GLY A 473 17.02 18.58 -12.93
N SER A 474 16.29 18.67 -11.83
CA SER A 474 14.86 18.42 -11.68
C SER A 474 14.03 19.68 -11.43
N ASP A 475 14.67 20.84 -11.45
CA ASP A 475 14.26 21.99 -10.66
C ASP A 475 13.52 22.99 -11.55
N GLU A 476 12.52 23.67 -10.98
CA GLU A 476 11.67 24.63 -11.70
C GLU A 476 12.22 26.06 -11.58
N CYS A 477 12.79 26.35 -10.42
CA CYS A 477 13.39 27.60 -10.01
C CYS A 477 14.52 27.28 -9.02
N ASP A 478 15.41 28.24 -8.76
CA ASP A 478 16.35 28.19 -7.64
C ASP A 478 16.46 29.59 -7.03
N GLY A 479 15.90 29.76 -5.82
CA GLY A 479 15.89 31.04 -5.11
C GLY A 479 15.21 32.16 -5.91
N ASP A 480 16.03 33.07 -6.45
CA ASP A 480 15.62 34.19 -7.31
C ASP A 480 15.70 33.88 -8.82
N ASP A 481 16.30 32.76 -9.26
CA ASP A 481 16.30 32.34 -10.67
C ASP A 481 15.08 31.48 -10.99
N PHE A 482 14.10 32.08 -11.66
CA PHE A 482 12.91 31.40 -12.14
C PHE A 482 13.07 30.84 -13.57
N ASN A 483 14.28 30.80 -14.13
CA ASN A 483 14.54 30.46 -15.54
C ASN A 483 13.66 31.29 -16.50
N SER A 484 13.56 32.60 -16.22
CA SER A 484 12.67 33.58 -16.88
C SER A 484 11.15 33.36 -16.75
N HIS A 485 10.69 32.44 -15.89
CA HIS A 485 9.27 32.32 -15.55
C HIS A 485 8.79 33.46 -14.64
N SER A 486 7.48 33.60 -14.52
CA SER A 486 6.78 34.55 -13.65
C SER A 486 5.35 34.06 -13.43
N CYS A 487 4.61 34.65 -12.49
CA CYS A 487 3.18 34.39 -12.33
C CYS A 487 2.40 34.45 -13.66
N ALA A 488 2.77 35.36 -14.57
CA ALA A 488 2.14 35.50 -15.89
C ALA A 488 2.49 34.38 -16.89
N SER A 489 3.58 33.62 -16.69
CA SER A 489 3.82 32.37 -17.43
C SER A 489 3.14 31.17 -16.79
N GLN A 490 2.87 31.21 -15.48
CA GLN A 490 2.05 30.22 -14.76
C GLN A 490 0.54 30.49 -14.86
N GLY A 491 0.09 31.37 -15.77
CA GLY A 491 -1.32 31.62 -16.07
C GLY A 491 -2.04 32.69 -15.21
N PHE A 492 -1.38 33.26 -14.20
CA PHE A 492 -1.92 34.30 -13.33
C PHE A 492 -1.84 35.71 -13.99
N ASP A 493 -2.56 36.70 -13.45
CA ASP A 493 -2.57 38.08 -13.98
C ASP A 493 -1.31 38.89 -13.61
N GLY A 494 -0.58 38.48 -12.57
CA GLY A 494 0.58 39.19 -12.04
C GLY A 494 0.99 38.68 -10.67
N GLY A 495 1.63 39.52 -9.86
CA GLY A 495 2.16 39.17 -8.54
C GLY A 495 3.66 38.85 -8.57
N GLU A 496 4.12 38.18 -7.53
CA GLU A 496 5.52 37.80 -7.31
C GLU A 496 5.59 36.27 -7.24
N LEU A 497 6.42 35.64 -8.07
CA LEU A 497 6.60 34.19 -8.09
C LEU A 497 7.68 33.85 -7.07
N GLY A 498 7.42 32.88 -6.19
CA GLY A 498 8.40 32.37 -5.23
C GLY A 498 9.01 31.04 -5.68
N CYS A 499 9.98 30.56 -4.91
CA CYS A 499 10.57 29.23 -5.06
C CYS A 499 10.55 28.53 -3.69
N THR A 500 10.20 27.24 -3.67
CA THR A 500 10.22 26.44 -2.43
C THR A 500 11.62 25.93 -2.10
N GLU A 501 11.83 25.43 -0.88
CA GLU A 501 13.07 24.73 -0.46
C GLU A 501 13.28 23.38 -1.22
N ASP A 502 12.26 22.90 -1.94
CA ASP A 502 12.31 21.74 -2.86
C ASP A 502 12.39 22.16 -4.36
N CYS A 503 12.70 23.43 -4.62
CA CYS A 503 12.83 24.06 -5.93
C CYS A 503 11.65 23.84 -6.89
N ARG A 504 10.44 23.99 -6.35
CA ARG A 504 9.17 24.11 -7.09
C ARG A 504 8.69 25.56 -7.12
N PHE A 505 7.95 25.94 -8.15
CA PHE A 505 7.34 27.26 -8.22
C PHE A 505 6.31 27.48 -7.09
N ASP A 506 6.54 28.48 -6.25
CA ASP A 506 5.55 28.96 -5.27
C ASP A 506 4.67 30.05 -5.90
N THR A 507 3.41 29.71 -6.15
CA THR A 507 2.41 30.62 -6.74
C THR A 507 1.60 31.39 -5.70
N THR A 508 1.85 31.24 -4.39
CA THR A 508 1.08 31.94 -3.34
C THR A 508 1.27 33.47 -3.34
N GLY A 509 2.38 33.97 -3.90
CA GLY A 509 2.61 35.39 -4.16
C GLY A 509 1.96 35.92 -5.45
N CYS A 510 1.36 35.05 -6.27
CA CYS A 510 0.74 35.43 -7.54
C CYS A 510 -0.67 36.02 -7.35
N THR A 511 -1.04 36.96 -8.22
CA THR A 511 -2.35 37.61 -8.23
C THR A 511 -3.18 37.13 -9.41
N TYR A 512 -4.39 36.66 -9.15
CA TYR A 512 -5.39 36.27 -10.15
C TYR A 512 -6.68 37.09 -9.95
N ASP A 513 -7.23 37.65 -11.02
CA ASP A 513 -8.54 38.30 -11.02
C ASP A 513 -9.60 37.30 -11.52
N CYS A 514 -10.56 36.98 -10.65
CA CYS A 514 -11.60 35.97 -10.90
C CYS A 514 -12.38 36.26 -12.20
N ARG A 515 -12.19 35.41 -13.22
CA ARG A 515 -12.85 35.57 -14.53
C ARG A 515 -14.14 34.75 -14.67
N ALA A 516 -14.74 34.33 -13.55
CA ALA A 516 -15.91 33.45 -13.56
C ALA A 516 -17.11 34.06 -14.29
N VAL A 517 -17.74 33.27 -15.15
CA VAL A 517 -18.95 33.65 -15.90
C VAL A 517 -20.13 33.72 -14.93
N ASP A 518 -20.66 34.92 -14.68
CA ASP A 518 -21.75 35.13 -13.74
C ASP A 518 -23.10 34.70 -14.32
N LEU A 519 -23.61 33.56 -13.86
CA LEU A 519 -24.93 33.02 -14.20
C LEU A 519 -26.03 33.59 -13.29
N GLY A 520 -25.66 34.25 -12.18
CA GLY A 520 -26.58 34.90 -11.26
C GLY A 520 -27.29 33.93 -10.29
N THR A 521 -28.49 34.30 -9.83
CA THR A 521 -29.27 33.47 -8.89
C THR A 521 -30.04 32.38 -9.63
N VAL A 522 -29.83 31.12 -9.26
CA VAL A 522 -30.52 29.99 -9.91
C VAL A 522 -31.97 29.91 -9.38
N THR A 523 -32.93 30.07 -10.29
CA THR A 523 -34.38 29.97 -10.01
C THR A 523 -35.15 29.14 -11.04
N GLU A 524 -34.47 28.71 -12.10
CA GLU A 524 -34.92 27.84 -13.18
C GLU A 524 -33.68 27.14 -13.76
N ASP A 525 -33.86 26.07 -14.53
CA ASP A 525 -32.75 25.28 -15.06
C ASP A 525 -31.89 26.11 -16.04
N ILE A 526 -30.57 25.98 -15.94
CA ILE A 526 -29.60 26.65 -16.79
C ILE A 526 -28.90 25.58 -17.63
N GLU A 527 -28.94 25.74 -18.95
CA GLU A 527 -28.30 24.84 -19.91
C GLU A 527 -27.32 25.67 -20.75
N ILE A 528 -26.02 25.35 -20.67
CA ILE A 528 -24.94 25.96 -21.45
C ILE A 528 -24.39 24.89 -22.38
N THR A 529 -24.27 25.19 -23.68
CA THR A 529 -23.95 24.17 -24.70
C THR A 529 -22.85 24.62 -25.63
N TYR A 530 -21.95 23.70 -25.99
CA TYR A 530 -20.83 23.92 -26.91
C TYR A 530 -19.82 24.97 -26.39
N GLU A 531 -19.50 24.90 -25.09
CA GLU A 531 -18.45 25.71 -24.47
C GLU A 531 -17.07 25.10 -24.75
N ASP A 532 -16.08 25.92 -25.10
CA ASP A 532 -14.72 25.48 -25.46
C ASP A 532 -13.74 25.78 -24.33
N SER A 533 -13.36 24.76 -23.56
CA SER A 533 -12.41 24.89 -22.45
C SER A 533 -11.02 25.33 -22.89
N CYS A 534 -10.69 25.22 -24.19
CA CYS A 534 -9.43 25.75 -24.72
C CYS A 534 -9.34 27.29 -24.58
N GLN A 535 -10.48 28.00 -24.47
CA GLN A 535 -10.52 29.45 -24.20
C GLN A 535 -10.36 29.81 -22.70
N GLY A 536 -10.42 28.81 -21.82
CA GLY A 536 -10.30 28.94 -20.36
C GLY A 536 -8.89 29.24 -19.87
N THR A 537 -8.67 29.09 -18.56
CA THR A 537 -7.34 29.17 -17.93
C THR A 537 -6.63 27.81 -17.94
N SER A 538 -5.68 27.58 -17.04
CA SER A 538 -5.00 26.30 -16.79
C SER A 538 -4.34 26.38 -15.40
N ILE A 539 -5.07 26.91 -14.41
CA ILE A 539 -4.53 27.31 -13.11
C ILE A 539 -5.26 26.70 -11.90
N TYR A 540 -6.50 26.24 -12.09
CA TYR A 540 -7.25 25.55 -11.03
C TYR A 540 -6.87 24.08 -11.04
N ASP A 541 -6.51 23.53 -9.88
CA ASP A 541 -6.21 22.11 -9.69
C ASP A 541 -6.87 21.60 -8.40
N ALA A 542 -7.75 20.61 -8.51
CA ALA A 542 -8.48 20.00 -7.39
C ALA A 542 -7.71 18.89 -6.62
N GLN A 543 -6.39 18.77 -6.81
CA GLN A 543 -5.52 17.72 -6.25
C GLN A 543 -5.67 17.44 -4.74
N ARG A 544 -6.21 18.37 -3.93
CA ARG A 544 -6.27 18.29 -2.45
C ARG A 544 -7.67 18.04 -1.88
N GLY A 545 -8.18 16.80 -1.97
CA GLY A 545 -9.25 16.35 -1.07
C GLY A 545 -10.10 15.19 -1.57
N SER A 546 -10.50 14.29 -0.66
CA SER A 546 -11.38 13.13 -0.96
C SER A 546 -12.83 13.49 -1.29
N ASN A 547 -13.22 14.74 -1.10
CA ASN A 547 -14.57 15.25 -1.36
C ASN A 547 -14.66 16.03 -2.68
N CYS A 548 -13.53 16.11 -3.39
CA CYS A 548 -13.35 16.81 -4.65
C CYS A 548 -13.12 15.75 -5.74
N THR A 549 -12.15 15.94 -6.62
CA THR A 549 -11.80 14.98 -7.68
C THR A 549 -10.94 13.83 -7.14
N GLY A 550 -10.07 14.11 -6.15
CA GLY A 550 -9.07 13.18 -5.64
C GLY A 550 -7.82 13.05 -6.54
N TYR A 551 -7.78 13.76 -7.66
CA TYR A 551 -6.72 13.74 -8.67
C TYR A 551 -6.40 15.16 -9.16
N SER A 552 -5.23 15.33 -9.77
CA SER A 552 -4.79 16.62 -10.32
C SER A 552 -5.49 16.94 -11.63
N THR A 553 -6.11 18.11 -11.75
CA THR A 553 -6.90 18.52 -12.94
C THR A 553 -6.15 19.49 -13.85
N GLY A 554 -4.88 19.20 -14.15
CA GLY A 554 -3.95 20.07 -14.89
C GLY A 554 -4.23 20.28 -16.39
N GLY A 555 -5.51 20.35 -16.80
CA GLY A 555 -5.92 20.67 -18.16
C GLY A 555 -6.25 22.16 -18.35
N LYS A 556 -7.49 22.45 -18.76
CA LYS A 556 -8.00 23.80 -19.00
C LYS A 556 -9.48 23.88 -18.65
N GLU A 557 -9.76 24.82 -17.78
CA GLU A 557 -11.00 25.01 -17.04
C GLU A 557 -11.79 26.24 -17.46
N MET A 558 -13.10 26.15 -17.35
CA MET A 558 -14.03 27.27 -17.42
C MET A 558 -14.78 27.38 -16.09
N VAL A 559 -14.78 28.59 -15.52
CA VAL A 559 -15.35 28.82 -14.18
C VAL A 559 -16.65 29.60 -14.29
N TYR A 560 -17.70 29.12 -13.62
CA TYR A 560 -19.04 29.70 -13.63
C TYR A 560 -19.47 30.06 -12.21
N ARG A 561 -19.97 31.28 -12.00
CA ARG A 561 -20.51 31.71 -10.70
C ARG A 561 -22.03 31.57 -10.70
N ILE A 562 -22.54 30.81 -9.74
CA ILE A 562 -23.97 30.77 -9.38
C ILE A 562 -24.20 31.38 -7.99
N THR A 563 -25.45 31.72 -7.70
CA THR A 563 -25.93 32.03 -6.35
C THR A 563 -27.16 31.18 -6.04
N LEU A 564 -27.13 30.43 -4.95
CA LEU A 564 -28.26 29.62 -4.47
C LEU A 564 -28.93 30.31 -3.29
N LEU A 565 -30.26 30.25 -3.23
CA LEU A 565 -31.02 30.70 -2.06
C LEU A 565 -30.88 29.68 -0.92
N ALA A 566 -31.09 30.13 0.33
CA ALA A 566 -31.09 29.27 1.51
C ALA A 566 -32.10 28.12 1.36
N GLY A 567 -31.64 26.88 1.50
CA GLY A 567 -32.43 25.66 1.36
C GLY A 567 -32.72 25.22 -0.09
N ASN A 568 -32.12 25.85 -1.11
CA ASN A 568 -32.20 25.36 -2.50
C ASN A 568 -31.08 24.35 -2.79
N SER A 569 -31.41 23.35 -3.61
CA SER A 569 -30.47 22.37 -4.17
C SER A 569 -30.44 22.43 -5.70
N VAL A 570 -29.31 22.08 -6.29
CA VAL A 570 -29.13 21.89 -7.74
C VAL A 570 -28.33 20.62 -8.03
N GLN A 571 -28.66 19.94 -9.13
CA GLN A 571 -27.79 18.96 -9.77
C GLN A 571 -26.98 19.69 -10.86
N ILE A 572 -25.67 19.51 -10.86
CA ILE A 572 -24.76 20.05 -11.88
C ILE A 572 -24.22 18.87 -12.69
N VAL A 573 -24.32 18.95 -14.02
CA VAL A 573 -24.03 17.86 -14.96
C VAL A 573 -23.14 18.41 -16.09
N MET A 574 -21.93 17.87 -16.26
CA MET A 574 -21.00 18.24 -17.33
C MET A 574 -20.81 17.06 -18.30
N ASN A 575 -20.94 17.32 -19.60
CA ASN A 575 -20.77 16.32 -20.66
C ASN A 575 -19.67 16.78 -21.62
N GLY A 576 -18.56 16.03 -21.74
CA GLY A 576 -17.50 16.32 -22.71
C GLY A 576 -17.69 15.62 -24.07
N GLU A 577 -17.22 16.26 -25.15
CA GLU A 577 -16.89 15.60 -26.41
C GLU A 577 -15.36 15.38 -26.50
N ASP A 578 -14.92 14.12 -26.60
CA ASP A 578 -13.50 13.66 -26.64
C ASP A 578 -12.59 14.10 -25.44
N LEU A 579 -13.19 14.69 -24.41
CA LEU A 579 -12.55 15.20 -23.19
C LEU A 579 -12.64 14.20 -22.03
N ASP A 580 -11.62 14.20 -21.15
CA ASP A 580 -11.72 13.58 -19.82
C ASP A 580 -12.19 14.71 -18.90
N THR A 581 -13.49 14.80 -18.65
CA THR A 581 -14.09 15.91 -17.88
C THR A 581 -13.87 15.73 -16.40
N SER A 582 -13.62 16.82 -15.70
CA SER A 582 -13.58 16.85 -14.24
C SER A 582 -14.38 18.05 -13.76
N LEU A 583 -15.21 17.89 -12.73
CA LEU A 583 -16.20 18.88 -12.34
C LEU A 583 -16.16 19.08 -10.82
N TRP A 584 -15.95 20.31 -10.37
CA TRP A 584 -15.91 20.59 -8.93
C TRP A 584 -16.44 21.98 -8.57
N VAL A 585 -16.72 22.17 -7.27
CA VAL A 585 -17.31 23.40 -6.75
C VAL A 585 -16.54 23.90 -5.54
N THR A 586 -16.19 25.19 -5.55
CA THR A 586 -15.60 25.91 -4.41
C THR A 586 -16.45 27.11 -4.00
N THR A 587 -16.25 27.57 -2.77
CA THR A 587 -16.92 28.76 -2.20
C THR A 587 -16.19 30.07 -2.52
N VAL A 588 -14.94 30.01 -2.99
CA VAL A 588 -14.10 31.19 -3.24
C VAL A 588 -13.40 31.07 -4.59
N CYS A 589 -13.61 32.03 -5.51
CA CYS A 589 -13.04 32.00 -6.86
C CYS A 589 -11.50 32.07 -6.93
N THR A 590 -10.80 32.38 -5.84
CA THR A 590 -9.33 32.37 -5.78
C THR A 590 -8.78 31.07 -5.18
N ASP A 591 -9.64 30.09 -4.92
CA ASP A 591 -9.28 28.73 -4.51
C ASP A 591 -8.82 27.91 -5.73
N VAL A 592 -7.68 28.30 -6.29
CA VAL A 592 -7.08 27.65 -7.47
C VAL A 592 -6.40 26.31 -7.12
N THR A 593 -6.31 25.96 -5.84
CA THR A 593 -5.73 24.69 -5.33
C THR A 593 -6.77 23.72 -4.76
N GLY A 594 -8.06 24.05 -4.88
CA GLY A 594 -9.17 23.22 -4.40
C GLY A 594 -9.21 22.98 -2.89
N GLU A 595 -8.52 23.78 -2.07
CA GLU A 595 -8.49 23.59 -0.60
C GLU A 595 -9.80 24.03 0.08
N LEU A 596 -10.64 24.81 -0.62
CA LEU A 596 -11.98 25.22 -0.19
C LEU A 596 -13.09 24.61 -1.07
N CYS A 597 -12.76 23.58 -1.84
CA CYS A 597 -13.73 22.77 -2.59
C CYS A 597 -14.65 22.00 -1.64
N ILE A 598 -15.93 21.92 -2.01
CA ILE A 598 -17.01 21.34 -1.20
C ILE A 598 -17.71 20.15 -1.86
N ALA A 599 -17.53 19.96 -3.17
CA ALA A 599 -18.03 18.84 -3.94
C ALA A 599 -17.21 18.69 -5.23
N GLY A 600 -16.97 17.45 -5.66
CA GLY A 600 -16.39 17.14 -6.95
C GLY A 600 -16.91 15.83 -7.54
N ALA A 601 -16.69 15.67 -8.85
CA ALA A 601 -16.98 14.49 -9.63
C ALA A 601 -15.86 14.32 -10.68
N ASP A 602 -15.25 13.13 -10.68
CA ASP A 602 -14.20 12.69 -11.59
C ASP A 602 -14.38 11.18 -11.82
N ARG A 603 -15.08 10.81 -12.89
CA ARG A 603 -15.33 9.43 -13.28
C ARG A 603 -14.36 9.03 -14.37
N PHE A 604 -13.31 8.31 -13.95
CA PHE A 604 -12.38 7.62 -14.83
C PHE A 604 -13.08 6.77 -15.93
N THR A 605 -13.30 7.34 -17.12
CA THR A 605 -12.53 7.07 -18.33
C THR A 605 -13.15 7.72 -19.59
N LYS A 606 -12.30 8.28 -20.46
CA LYS A 606 -12.58 8.59 -21.89
C LYS A 606 -13.29 7.52 -22.76
N SER A 607 -13.59 6.33 -22.24
CA SER A 607 -14.14 5.21 -23.01
C SER A 607 -15.65 5.01 -22.94
N ASP A 608 -16.36 5.64 -22.00
CA ASP A 608 -17.82 5.46 -21.86
C ASP A 608 -18.67 6.72 -22.15
N ASN A 609 -18.03 7.89 -22.19
CA ASN A 609 -18.67 9.20 -22.44
C ASN A 609 -19.82 9.52 -21.46
N GLN A 610 -19.75 9.01 -20.21
CA GLN A 610 -20.67 9.41 -19.15
C GLN A 610 -20.43 10.86 -18.69
N PRO A 611 -21.46 11.56 -18.20
CA PRO A 611 -21.29 12.87 -17.59
C PRO A 611 -20.63 12.79 -16.21
N GLU A 612 -19.95 13.88 -15.84
CA GLU A 612 -19.72 14.19 -14.43
C GLU A 612 -20.97 14.79 -13.83
N GLU A 613 -21.43 14.24 -12.71
CA GLU A 613 -22.63 14.69 -12.00
C GLU A 613 -22.36 14.88 -10.51
N LEU A 614 -22.67 16.06 -9.98
CA LEU A 614 -22.66 16.34 -8.55
C LEU A 614 -23.92 17.10 -8.11
N SER A 615 -24.26 16.97 -6.83
CA SER A 615 -25.37 17.69 -6.21
C SER A 615 -24.85 18.70 -5.21
N LEU A 616 -25.41 19.91 -5.25
CA LEU A 616 -25.02 21.05 -4.42
C LEU A 616 -26.24 21.65 -3.71
N THR A 617 -26.20 21.73 -2.40
CA THR A 617 -27.23 22.36 -1.56
C THR A 617 -26.65 23.58 -0.85
N ASN A 618 -27.46 24.64 -0.71
CA ASN A 618 -27.15 25.74 0.21
C ASN A 618 -27.88 25.52 1.55
N ASP A 619 -27.26 24.77 2.45
CA ASP A 619 -27.73 24.57 3.83
C ASP A 619 -27.54 25.82 4.73
N GLY A 620 -27.01 26.91 4.18
CA GLY A 620 -26.88 28.20 4.86
C GLY A 620 -28.22 28.91 5.07
N ALA A 621 -28.27 29.78 6.08
CA ALA A 621 -29.47 30.57 6.41
C ALA A 621 -29.72 31.76 5.45
N ASP A 622 -28.73 32.09 4.61
CA ASP A 622 -28.75 33.21 3.65
C ASP A 622 -28.36 32.71 2.24
N ALA A 623 -28.61 33.52 1.22
CA ALA A 623 -28.20 33.19 -0.14
C ALA A 623 -26.66 33.26 -0.29
N MET A 624 -26.06 32.19 -0.82
CA MET A 624 -24.60 32.07 -0.98
C MET A 624 -24.21 31.86 -2.45
N SER A 625 -23.03 32.36 -2.81
CA SER A 625 -22.45 32.18 -4.15
C SER A 625 -21.44 31.05 -4.17
N TYR A 626 -21.42 30.29 -5.27
CA TYR A 626 -20.55 29.15 -5.50
C TYR A 626 -19.91 29.28 -6.88
N TYR A 627 -18.70 28.71 -7.02
CA TYR A 627 -17.91 28.72 -8.24
C TYR A 627 -17.76 27.29 -8.72
N ILE A 628 -18.39 26.99 -9.85
CA ILE A 628 -18.31 25.71 -10.54
C ILE A 628 -17.07 25.78 -11.44
N VAL A 629 -16.12 24.88 -11.25
CA VAL A 629 -14.97 24.69 -12.12
C VAL A 629 -15.30 23.51 -13.03
N ALA A 630 -15.50 23.79 -14.32
CA ALA A 630 -15.77 22.82 -15.36
C ALA A 630 -14.47 22.59 -16.15
N ASP A 631 -13.84 21.44 -15.93
CA ASP A 631 -12.41 21.23 -16.16
C ASP A 631 -12.11 20.02 -17.06
N ALA A 632 -10.85 19.91 -17.49
CA ALA A 632 -10.29 18.79 -18.19
C ALA A 632 -9.18 18.17 -17.33
N ASN A 633 -9.21 16.85 -17.09
CA ASN A 633 -8.12 16.13 -16.42
C ASN A 633 -6.78 16.32 -17.18
N TYR A 634 -6.83 16.41 -18.51
CA TYR A 634 -5.69 16.80 -19.33
C TYR A 634 -6.11 17.42 -20.67
N GLY A 635 -5.42 18.50 -21.06
CA GLY A 635 -5.62 19.19 -22.33
C GLY A 635 -6.81 20.16 -22.29
N CYS A 636 -7.62 20.17 -23.34
CA CYS A 636 -8.84 20.99 -23.43
C CYS A 636 -9.79 20.43 -24.49
N GLY A 637 -11.07 20.79 -24.41
CA GLY A 637 -12.10 20.29 -25.32
C GLY A 637 -13.42 21.04 -25.22
N VAL A 638 -14.45 20.50 -25.89
CA VAL A 638 -15.80 21.06 -25.90
C VAL A 638 -16.67 20.32 -24.89
N PHE A 639 -17.53 21.05 -24.18
CA PHE A 639 -18.49 20.46 -23.24
C PHE A 639 -19.85 21.19 -23.23
N ASP A 640 -20.87 20.47 -22.75
CA ASP A 640 -22.17 21.00 -22.33
C ASP A 640 -22.25 20.96 -20.78
N LEU A 641 -22.85 21.98 -20.16
CA LEU A 641 -23.03 22.11 -18.71
C LEU A 641 -24.50 22.42 -18.37
N SER A 642 -25.17 21.48 -17.72
CA SER A 642 -26.51 21.65 -17.15
C SER A 642 -26.44 21.98 -15.66
N ILE A 643 -27.29 22.88 -15.19
CA ILE A 643 -27.53 23.17 -13.77
C ILE A 643 -29.04 23.12 -13.54
N ARG A 644 -29.52 22.06 -12.88
CA ARG A 644 -30.95 21.73 -12.77
C ARG A 644 -31.44 21.85 -11.33
N VAL A 645 -32.53 22.59 -11.12
CA VAL A 645 -33.12 22.80 -9.79
C VAL A 645 -33.78 21.50 -9.29
N GLN A 646 -33.62 21.19 -8.00
CA GLN A 646 -34.25 20.05 -7.33
C GLN A 646 -35.40 20.51 -6.42
#